data_AF-A0A2N0V5Q5-F1
#
_entry.id   AF-A0A2N0V5Q5-F1
#
_cell.length_a   1.000
_cell.length_b   1.000
_cell.length_c   1.000
_cell.angle_alpha   90.00
_cell.angle_beta   90.00
_cell.angle_gamma   90.00
#
_symmetry.space_group_name_H-M   'P 1'
#
loop_
_entity.id
_entity.type
_entity.pdbx_description
1 polymer ?
#
loop_
_entity_poly.entity_id
_entity_poly.type
_entity_poly.pdbx_seq_one_letter_code
_entity_poly.pdbx_strand_id
1 'polypeptide(L)'
;MTVTQRLLLLIGSAVLGLAGLAGFNYVQIDKVYTATNFNTINTLPSVLLLNDIVGEISGVRAHVWQHLTETDDTAMAGVEQEIDEKRANIDKLLSDYEKLLTDDEDKKLLQDDKASLAEYDKLRLKIRDLSRQNKNAEARTVMMGNQPVVDKLLDAFKNHSEYNQRLGKNSSNEAVSIQSSAITISVIITALTILAIGTLGFFIARTLTRQLGGEPDFVADLAYKISQGDLTTVIQLKAGDNSSVMANMKQLSDNIKALLAEMDHMAAEHEKGDIDVVVDQQKFHGSFKTVAKGVNDMVNGHIAVKKMAIKCFMEFGKGNLEADVEKLPGKKRFINETIDLVRNNIKALVNDAAMLSQAAVEGRLSTRADATKHQGDFRKIVEGVNNTLDAVIGPLNVAAEYVDNISKGAIPAKITDTYNGDFNTIKNNLNNCIDAISSMVAEAAALEKAAIEGRLATRADASQYQGDYRKIVEGVNNTLDAVIGPLNVAAEYVDNISRGAIPAKITDTYNGDFNTIKNNLNNCIDAISNMVAEAAALEKAAIEGRLATRADASQYQGDYRKIVEGVNNTLDAVIGPLNVAAEYVDNISKGAIPAKITDTYNGDFNVIKNNLNTCIDAVNALVADANMLSTAAVEGRLATRADATKHQGDFRKIVEGVNSTLDAVIGPLNVAAEYVDNISRGAIPAKITDHYNGDFNTIKNNLINCIDAISSMVAEAVALEKAAIEGRLATRADASQYQGDYRKIVQGVNNTLDAVIGPLNVAAEYVDNISKGAIPAKITDTYNGDFNVIKNNLNTCIDAV
;
A
#
# COMPACT_ATOMS: atom_id res chain seq x y z
N MET A 1 -69.78 62.09 52.07
CA MET A 1 -68.67 61.13 52.15
C MET A 1 -67.62 61.66 53.08
N THR A 2 -67.15 60.82 54.00
CA THR A 2 -65.93 61.10 54.76
C THR A 2 -64.73 61.08 53.81
N VAL A 3 -63.62 61.72 54.20
CA VAL A 3 -62.35 61.63 53.45
C VAL A 3 -61.97 60.16 53.19
N THR A 4 -62.25 59.28 54.16
CA THR A 4 -62.00 57.83 54.10
C THR A 4 -62.78 57.09 53.01
N GLN A 5 -64.06 57.40 52.81
CA GLN A 5 -64.86 56.76 51.76
C GLN A 5 -64.38 57.16 50.36
N ARG A 6 -63.83 58.37 50.20
CA ARG A 6 -63.25 58.83 48.93
C ARG A 6 -61.92 58.12 48.62
N LEU A 7 -61.18 57.71 49.65
CA LEU A 7 -59.93 56.97 49.52
C LEU A 7 -60.14 55.47 49.21
N LEU A 8 -61.21 54.83 49.71
CA LEU A 8 -61.46 53.40 49.45
C LEU A 8 -61.86 53.10 48.00
N LEU A 9 -62.65 53.96 47.36
CA LEU A 9 -63.00 53.85 45.94
C LEU A 9 -61.76 53.94 45.03
N LEU A 10 -60.77 54.74 45.42
CA LEU A 10 -59.51 54.90 44.70
C LEU A 10 -58.61 53.65 44.79
N ILE A 11 -58.71 52.88 45.87
CA ILE A 11 -57.95 51.62 46.07
C ILE A 11 -58.58 50.46 45.29
N GLY A 12 -59.91 50.35 45.29
CA GLY A 12 -60.63 49.25 44.62
C GLY A 12 -60.42 49.19 43.10
N SER A 13 -60.32 50.36 42.43
CA SER A 13 -60.03 50.43 40.99
C SER A 13 -58.63 49.93 40.63
N ALA A 14 -57.66 50.03 41.54
CA ALA A 14 -56.29 49.59 41.28
C ALA A 14 -56.16 48.05 41.28
N VAL A 15 -56.90 47.36 42.14
CA VAL A 15 -56.83 45.89 42.28
C VAL A 15 -57.43 45.17 41.08
N LEU A 16 -58.55 45.66 40.54
CA LEU A 16 -59.20 45.08 39.35
C LEU A 16 -58.32 45.20 38.09
N GLY A 17 -57.59 46.31 37.92
CA GLY A 17 -56.66 46.49 36.81
C GLY A 17 -55.50 45.49 36.82
N LEU A 18 -54.98 45.15 38.01
CA LEU A 18 -53.88 44.18 38.16
C LEU A 18 -54.29 42.75 37.83
N ALA A 19 -55.48 42.31 38.25
CA ALA A 19 -55.96 40.95 37.99
C ALA A 19 -56.20 40.68 36.49
N GLY A 20 -56.75 41.66 35.76
CA GLY A 20 -56.95 41.55 34.31
C GLY A 20 -55.64 41.45 33.52
N LEU A 21 -54.62 42.19 33.94
CA LEU A 21 -53.30 42.21 33.30
C LEU A 21 -52.54 40.88 33.46
N ALA A 22 -52.68 40.22 34.62
CA ALA A 22 -52.06 38.91 34.87
C ALA A 22 -52.65 37.79 34.00
N GLY A 23 -53.99 37.69 33.91
CA GLY A 23 -54.67 36.64 33.13
C GLY A 23 -54.40 36.77 31.62
N PHE A 24 -54.36 37.99 31.09
CA PHE A 24 -54.07 38.24 29.68
C PHE A 24 -52.63 37.85 29.30
N ASN A 25 -51.65 38.15 30.15
CA ASN A 25 -50.25 37.80 29.87
C ASN A 25 -50.00 36.29 29.85
N TYR A 26 -50.69 35.51 30.69
CA TYR A 26 -50.55 34.05 30.71
C TYR A 26 -50.90 33.40 29.36
N VAL A 27 -52.03 33.81 28.75
CA VAL A 27 -52.48 33.27 27.45
C VAL A 27 -51.54 33.65 26.30
N GLN A 28 -50.90 34.83 26.36
CA GLN A 28 -50.00 35.27 25.30
C GLN A 28 -48.64 34.56 25.34
N ILE A 29 -48.16 34.17 26.52
CA ILE A 29 -46.91 33.42 26.67
C ILE A 29 -47.01 32.04 25.99
N ASP A 30 -48.15 31.35 26.15
CA ASP A 30 -48.39 30.05 25.53
C ASP A 30 -48.34 30.14 23.99
N LYS A 31 -49.00 31.15 23.41
CA LYS A 31 -48.97 31.40 21.96
C LYS A 31 -47.58 31.70 21.42
N VAL A 32 -46.78 32.50 22.15
CA VAL A 32 -45.39 32.79 21.77
C VAL A 32 -44.53 31.53 21.83
N TYR A 33 -44.73 30.68 22.86
CA TYR A 33 -44.02 29.42 22.99
C TYR A 33 -44.30 28.47 21.81
N THR A 34 -45.58 28.29 21.44
CA THR A 34 -45.95 27.45 20.30
C THR A 34 -45.35 27.97 18.99
N ALA A 35 -45.48 29.28 18.71
CA ALA A 35 -44.95 29.89 17.48
C ALA A 35 -43.41 29.82 17.39
N THR A 36 -42.71 29.89 18.52
CA THR A 36 -41.24 29.81 18.55
C THR A 36 -40.75 28.36 18.42
N ASN A 37 -41.43 27.41 19.06
CA ASN A 37 -41.04 26.00 19.06
C ASN A 37 -41.33 25.30 17.72
N PHE A 38 -42.30 25.82 16.95
CA PHE A 38 -42.63 25.33 15.60
C PHE A 38 -41.40 25.27 14.66
N ASN A 39 -40.47 26.22 14.79
CA ASN A 39 -39.24 26.21 14.00
C ASN A 39 -38.32 25.04 14.30
N THR A 40 -38.23 24.64 15.57
CA THR A 40 -37.33 23.58 16.03
C THR A 40 -37.89 22.19 15.72
N ILE A 41 -39.21 22.01 15.83
CA ILE A 41 -39.83 20.68 15.69
C ILE A 41 -40.36 20.39 14.28
N ASN A 42 -40.49 21.40 13.42
CA ASN A 42 -41.08 21.23 12.10
C ASN A 42 -40.19 21.83 10.97
N THR A 43 -40.10 23.16 10.86
CA THR A 43 -39.52 23.78 9.64
C THR A 43 -38.03 23.50 9.46
N LEU A 44 -37.24 23.44 10.54
CA LEU A 44 -35.81 23.10 10.46
C LEU A 44 -35.58 21.64 9.99
N PRO A 45 -36.20 20.61 10.61
CA PRO A 45 -36.20 19.25 10.07
C PRO A 45 -36.69 19.15 8.62
N SER A 46 -37.76 19.88 8.24
CA SER A 46 -38.28 19.89 6.86
C SER A 46 -37.25 20.37 5.85
N VAL A 47 -36.55 21.47 6.14
CA VAL A 47 -35.48 22.01 5.26
C VAL A 47 -34.29 21.06 5.16
N LEU A 48 -33.90 20.40 6.26
CA LEU A 48 -32.80 19.43 6.25
C LEU A 48 -33.14 18.20 5.39
N LEU A 49 -34.33 17.63 5.56
CA LEU A 49 -34.78 16.48 4.75
C LEU A 49 -34.86 16.81 3.26
N LEU A 50 -35.36 18.00 2.89
CA LEU A 50 -35.39 18.44 1.49
C LEU A 50 -33.99 18.62 0.90
N ASN A 51 -33.04 19.14 1.67
CA ASN A 51 -31.63 19.24 1.24
C ASN A 51 -30.98 17.86 1.07
N ASP A 52 -31.24 16.91 1.98
CA ASP A 52 -30.73 15.54 1.88
C ASP A 52 -31.28 14.84 0.62
N ILE A 53 -32.56 15.05 0.30
CA ILE A 53 -33.18 14.55 -0.94
C ILE A 53 -32.46 15.11 -2.17
N VAL A 54 -32.18 16.42 -2.21
CA VAL A 54 -31.44 17.05 -3.32
C VAL A 54 -30.01 16.48 -3.43
N GLY A 55 -29.37 16.16 -2.30
CA GLY A 55 -28.09 15.47 -2.25
C GLY A 55 -28.15 14.10 -2.93
N GLU A 56 -29.16 13.28 -2.60
CA GLU A 56 -29.36 11.97 -3.23
C GLU A 56 -29.74 12.07 -4.71
N ILE A 57 -30.56 13.05 -5.11
CA ILE A 57 -30.88 13.33 -6.53
C ILE A 57 -29.60 13.66 -7.30
N SER A 58 -28.71 14.46 -6.72
CA SER A 58 -27.41 14.80 -7.31
C SER A 58 -26.52 13.55 -7.44
N GLY A 59 -26.54 12.67 -6.44
CA GLY A 59 -25.90 11.36 -6.48
C GLY A 59 -26.43 10.47 -7.61
N VAL A 60 -27.75 10.35 -7.75
CA VAL A 60 -28.38 9.61 -8.85
C VAL A 60 -27.94 10.16 -10.21
N ARG A 61 -27.95 11.49 -10.37
CA ARG A 61 -27.49 12.14 -11.61
C ARG A 61 -26.04 11.82 -11.95
N ALA A 62 -25.15 11.86 -10.96
CA ALA A 62 -23.74 11.54 -11.17
C ALA A 62 -23.54 10.09 -11.64
N HIS A 63 -24.26 9.14 -11.04
CA HIS A 63 -24.20 7.74 -11.45
C HIS A 63 -24.86 7.49 -12.80
N VAL A 64 -25.89 8.25 -13.19
CA VAL A 64 -26.43 8.21 -14.57
C VAL A 64 -25.38 8.67 -15.59
N TRP A 65 -24.55 9.67 -15.26
CA TRP A 65 -23.41 10.07 -16.10
C TRP A 65 -22.32 8.99 -16.14
N GLN A 66 -22.03 8.34 -15.01
CA GLN A 66 -21.07 7.23 -14.95
C GLN A 66 -21.55 6.04 -15.79
N HIS A 67 -22.82 5.67 -15.71
CA HIS A 67 -23.42 4.59 -16.49
C HIS A 67 -23.17 4.77 -17.99
N LEU A 68 -23.24 6.02 -18.48
CA LEU A 68 -22.96 6.38 -19.87
C LEU A 68 -21.49 6.32 -20.30
N THR A 69 -20.57 6.23 -19.34
CA THR A 69 -19.14 6.04 -19.61
C THR A 69 -18.73 4.58 -19.65
N GLU A 70 -19.57 3.69 -19.10
CA GLU A 70 -19.36 2.26 -19.12
C GLU A 70 -19.75 1.65 -20.48
N THR A 71 -19.10 0.53 -20.81
CA THR A 71 -19.42 -0.31 -21.99
C THR A 71 -19.56 -1.79 -21.66
N ASP A 72 -19.22 -2.18 -20.42
CA ASP A 72 -19.36 -3.54 -19.91
C ASP A 72 -20.69 -3.71 -19.15
N ASP A 73 -21.39 -4.80 -19.43
CA ASP A 73 -22.70 -5.07 -18.85
C ASP A 73 -22.68 -5.30 -17.33
N THR A 74 -21.58 -5.80 -16.79
CA THR A 74 -21.42 -6.04 -15.35
C THR A 74 -21.17 -4.72 -14.62
N ALA A 75 -20.31 -3.88 -15.18
CA ALA A 75 -20.06 -2.52 -14.67
C ALA A 75 -21.34 -1.67 -14.70
N MET A 76 -22.12 -1.72 -15.79
CA MET A 76 -23.42 -1.06 -15.87
C MET A 76 -24.41 -1.56 -14.82
N ALA A 77 -24.44 -2.87 -14.54
CA ALA A 77 -25.31 -3.43 -13.50
C ALA A 77 -24.93 -2.94 -12.09
N GLY A 78 -23.64 -2.81 -11.79
CA GLY A 78 -23.17 -2.26 -10.52
C GLY A 78 -23.58 -0.80 -10.34
N VAL A 79 -23.44 0.03 -11.38
CA VAL A 79 -23.87 1.44 -11.35
C VAL A 79 -25.40 1.56 -11.23
N GLU A 80 -26.16 0.66 -11.86
CA GLU A 80 -27.62 0.60 -11.71
C GLU A 80 -28.04 0.29 -10.27
N GLN A 81 -27.33 -0.61 -9.57
CA GLN A 81 -27.59 -0.90 -8.17
C GLN A 81 -27.41 0.35 -7.29
N GLU A 82 -26.31 1.09 -7.47
CA GLU A 82 -26.05 2.34 -6.74
C GLU A 82 -27.15 3.39 -7.02
N ILE A 83 -27.59 3.51 -8.27
CA ILE A 83 -28.70 4.39 -8.66
C ILE A 83 -29.98 4.01 -7.93
N ASP A 84 -30.32 2.72 -7.89
CA ASP A 84 -31.56 2.23 -7.31
C ASP A 84 -31.55 2.33 -5.78
N GLU A 85 -30.41 2.09 -5.11
CA GLU A 85 -30.24 2.30 -3.67
C GLU A 85 -30.45 3.77 -3.28
N LYS A 86 -29.84 4.70 -4.01
CA LYS A 86 -30.04 6.14 -3.78
C LYS A 86 -31.48 6.57 -4.04
N ARG A 87 -32.10 6.03 -5.09
CA ARG A 87 -33.50 6.31 -5.39
C ARG A 87 -34.43 5.80 -4.30
N ALA A 88 -34.16 4.63 -3.73
CA ALA A 88 -34.91 4.11 -2.58
C ALA A 88 -34.72 4.98 -1.33
N ASN A 89 -33.52 5.53 -1.11
CA ASN A 89 -33.29 6.46 0.00
C ASN A 89 -34.08 7.77 -0.17
N ILE A 90 -34.22 8.28 -1.40
CA ILE A 90 -35.09 9.43 -1.69
C ILE A 90 -36.54 9.13 -1.29
N ASP A 91 -37.08 7.94 -1.56
CA ASP A 91 -38.45 7.58 -1.16
C ASP A 91 -38.61 7.53 0.37
N LYS A 92 -37.59 7.05 1.08
CA LYS A 92 -37.59 7.05 2.54
C LYS A 92 -37.59 8.47 3.10
N LEU A 93 -36.73 9.34 2.60
CA LEU A 93 -36.65 10.75 3.01
C LEU A 93 -37.95 11.50 2.70
N LEU A 94 -38.57 11.24 1.55
CA LEU A 94 -39.90 11.78 1.21
C LEU A 94 -40.98 11.29 2.19
N SER A 95 -40.93 10.04 2.65
CA SER A 95 -41.86 9.50 3.65
C SER A 95 -41.62 10.09 5.05
N ASP A 96 -40.38 10.39 5.41
CA ASP A 96 -40.09 11.09 6.66
C ASP A 96 -40.55 12.55 6.60
N TYR A 97 -40.44 13.20 5.44
CA TYR A 97 -40.97 14.54 5.21
C TYR A 97 -42.50 14.61 5.33
N GLU A 98 -43.24 13.59 4.86
CA GLU A 98 -44.71 13.54 4.97
C GLU A 98 -45.23 13.73 6.41
N LYS A 99 -44.45 13.33 7.41
CA LYS A 99 -44.81 13.46 8.84
C LYS A 99 -44.73 14.91 9.33
N LEU A 100 -44.08 15.78 8.56
CA LEU A 100 -43.84 17.17 8.89
C LEU A 100 -44.74 18.14 8.11
N LEU A 101 -45.66 17.63 7.28
CA LEU A 101 -46.57 18.47 6.49
C LEU A 101 -47.35 19.45 7.37
N THR A 102 -47.31 20.72 6.96
CA THR A 102 -47.82 21.83 7.74
C THR A 102 -49.17 22.34 7.25
N ASP A 103 -49.32 22.53 5.94
CA ASP A 103 -50.51 23.08 5.31
C ASP A 103 -50.76 22.55 3.89
N ASP A 104 -51.81 23.06 3.25
CA ASP A 104 -52.21 22.62 1.91
C ASP A 104 -51.19 23.02 0.82
N GLU A 105 -50.42 24.09 1.01
CA GLU A 105 -49.41 24.52 0.03
C GLU A 105 -48.14 23.67 0.14
N ASP A 106 -47.69 23.37 1.36
CA ASP A 106 -46.62 22.40 1.66
C ASP A 106 -46.94 21.02 1.05
N LYS A 107 -48.18 20.56 1.26
CA LYS A 107 -48.67 19.31 0.67
C LYS A 107 -48.67 19.32 -0.87
N LYS A 108 -49.00 20.46 -1.48
CA LYS A 108 -49.00 20.63 -2.93
C LYS A 108 -47.57 20.64 -3.48
N LEU A 109 -46.64 21.33 -2.82
CA LEU A 109 -45.23 21.35 -3.20
C LEU A 109 -44.61 19.95 -3.12
N LEU A 110 -44.94 19.16 -2.09
CA LEU A 110 -44.54 17.75 -2.02
C LEU A 110 -45.10 16.91 -3.18
N GLN A 111 -46.31 17.18 -3.64
CA GLN A 111 -46.88 16.52 -4.81
C GLN A 111 -46.13 16.92 -6.10
N ASP A 112 -45.79 18.20 -6.23
CA ASP A 112 -45.03 18.72 -7.37
C ASP A 112 -43.59 18.13 -7.41
N ASP A 113 -42.95 17.98 -6.25
CA ASP A 113 -41.67 17.29 -6.09
C ASP A 113 -41.74 15.84 -6.56
N LYS A 114 -42.76 15.09 -6.08
CA LYS A 114 -42.97 13.69 -6.50
C LYS A 114 -43.27 13.58 -7.99
N ALA A 115 -44.06 14.51 -8.54
CA ALA A 115 -44.40 14.51 -9.96
C ALA A 115 -43.17 14.81 -10.85
N SER A 116 -42.35 15.78 -10.47
CA SER A 116 -41.13 16.13 -11.19
C SER A 116 -40.04 15.05 -11.04
N LEU A 117 -39.96 14.38 -9.88
CA LEU A 117 -39.09 13.22 -9.67
C LEU A 117 -39.51 12.05 -10.57
N ALA A 118 -40.82 11.76 -10.68
CA ALA A 118 -41.33 10.74 -11.58
C ALA A 118 -41.08 11.06 -13.07
N GLU A 119 -41.06 12.34 -13.44
CA GLU A 119 -40.71 12.80 -14.79
C GLU A 119 -39.22 12.57 -15.08
N TYR A 120 -38.34 12.87 -14.12
CA TYR A 120 -36.91 12.57 -14.20
C TYR A 120 -36.63 11.05 -14.20
N ASP A 121 -37.39 10.25 -13.44
CA ASP A 121 -37.30 8.79 -13.43
C ASP A 121 -37.56 8.22 -14.84
N LYS A 122 -38.55 8.73 -15.56
CA LYS A 122 -38.80 8.33 -16.96
C LYS A 122 -37.62 8.68 -17.88
N LEU A 123 -37.02 9.85 -17.70
CA LEU A 123 -35.86 10.29 -18.47
C LEU A 123 -34.64 9.41 -18.20
N ARG A 124 -34.30 9.14 -16.93
CA ARG A 124 -33.13 8.31 -16.59
C ARG A 124 -33.28 6.88 -17.10
N LEU A 125 -34.49 6.31 -17.05
CA LEU A 125 -34.74 4.94 -17.55
C LEU A 125 -34.54 4.87 -19.07
N LYS A 126 -34.99 5.89 -19.80
CA LYS A 126 -34.73 6.00 -21.24
C LYS A 126 -33.24 6.12 -21.55
N ILE A 127 -32.48 6.87 -20.74
CA ILE A 127 -31.02 7.02 -20.88
C ILE A 127 -30.32 5.67 -20.60
N ARG A 128 -30.70 4.99 -19.51
CA ARG A 128 -30.20 3.65 -19.15
C ARG A 128 -30.43 2.65 -20.29
N ASP A 129 -31.63 2.60 -20.87
CA ASP A 129 -31.97 1.66 -21.94
C ASP A 129 -31.12 1.89 -23.20
N LEU A 130 -30.79 3.15 -23.52
CA LEU A 130 -29.87 3.49 -24.61
C LEU A 130 -28.42 3.13 -24.26
N SER A 131 -28.01 3.36 -23.00
CA SER A 131 -26.67 3.03 -22.53
C SER A 131 -26.42 1.52 -22.51
N ARG A 132 -27.38 0.71 -22.08
CA ARG A 132 -27.37 -0.77 -22.18
C ARG A 132 -27.24 -1.30 -23.61
N GLN A 133 -27.66 -0.51 -24.61
CA GLN A 133 -27.48 -0.83 -26.02
C GLN A 133 -26.13 -0.32 -26.57
N ASN A 134 -25.23 0.19 -25.70
CA ASN A 134 -23.99 0.88 -26.05
C ASN A 134 -24.20 2.11 -26.97
N LYS A 135 -25.41 2.69 -27.00
CA LYS A 135 -25.74 3.91 -27.74
C LYS A 135 -25.43 5.16 -26.91
N ASN A 136 -24.25 5.21 -26.32
CA ASN A 136 -23.85 6.23 -25.34
C ASN A 136 -23.85 7.66 -25.93
N ALA A 137 -23.57 7.81 -27.23
CA ALA A 137 -23.67 9.10 -27.92
C ALA A 137 -25.11 9.61 -28.02
N GLU A 138 -26.05 8.75 -28.42
CA GLU A 138 -27.49 9.09 -28.48
C GLU A 138 -28.05 9.38 -27.09
N ALA A 139 -27.67 8.57 -26.10
CA ALA A 139 -28.08 8.75 -24.71
C ALA A 139 -27.57 10.08 -24.12
N ARG A 140 -26.33 10.48 -24.45
CA ARG A 140 -25.78 11.80 -24.08
C ARG A 140 -26.56 12.94 -24.72
N THR A 141 -26.93 12.83 -25.99
CA THR A 141 -27.79 13.82 -26.66
C THR A 141 -29.16 13.92 -26.01
N VAL A 142 -29.78 12.79 -25.65
CA VAL A 142 -31.06 12.78 -24.91
C VAL A 142 -30.91 13.45 -23.55
N MET A 143 -29.84 13.16 -22.80
CA MET A 143 -29.61 13.77 -21.50
C MET A 143 -29.40 15.28 -21.58
N MET A 144 -28.51 15.75 -22.47
CA MET A 144 -28.25 17.18 -22.65
C MET A 144 -29.47 17.94 -23.20
N GLY A 145 -30.23 17.32 -24.10
CA GLY A 145 -31.44 17.91 -24.67
C GLY A 145 -32.63 17.99 -23.70
N ASN A 146 -32.58 17.26 -22.58
CA ASN A 146 -33.62 17.26 -21.54
C ASN A 146 -33.15 17.90 -20.23
N GLN A 147 -32.11 18.75 -20.28
CA GLN A 147 -31.68 19.55 -19.12
C GLN A 147 -32.83 20.32 -18.45
N PRO A 148 -33.83 20.89 -19.16
CA PRO A 148 -34.99 21.52 -18.51
C PRO A 148 -35.81 20.62 -17.57
N VAL A 149 -35.83 19.29 -17.80
CA VAL A 149 -36.49 18.33 -16.90
C VAL A 149 -35.74 18.26 -15.57
N VAL A 150 -34.42 18.30 -15.63
CA VAL A 150 -33.54 18.30 -14.45
C VAL A 150 -33.64 19.62 -13.70
N ASP A 151 -33.66 20.73 -14.43
CA ASP A 151 -33.78 22.07 -13.83
C ASP A 151 -35.13 22.19 -13.11
N LYS A 152 -36.23 21.74 -13.75
CA LYS A 152 -37.56 21.68 -13.13
C LYS A 152 -37.58 20.86 -11.85
N LEU A 153 -36.89 19.71 -11.81
CA LEU A 153 -36.79 18.87 -10.61
C LEU A 153 -36.06 19.61 -9.48
N LEU A 154 -34.89 20.18 -9.74
CA LEU A 154 -34.12 20.88 -8.72
C LEU A 154 -34.84 22.14 -8.24
N ASP A 155 -35.51 22.85 -9.15
CA ASP A 155 -36.31 24.03 -8.82
C ASP A 155 -37.53 23.68 -7.97
N ALA A 156 -38.17 22.53 -8.18
CA ALA A 156 -39.30 22.07 -7.36
C ALA A 156 -38.88 21.94 -5.88
N PHE A 157 -37.83 21.15 -5.62
CA PHE A 157 -37.30 20.95 -4.26
C PHE A 157 -36.73 22.24 -3.65
N LYS A 158 -36.11 23.11 -4.47
CA LYS A 158 -35.64 24.41 -4.03
C LYS A 158 -36.80 25.32 -3.61
N ASN A 159 -37.84 25.43 -4.43
CA ASN A 159 -39.02 26.23 -4.12
C ASN A 159 -39.71 25.73 -2.84
N HIS A 160 -39.71 24.41 -2.64
CA HIS A 160 -40.26 23.78 -1.45
C HIS A 160 -39.43 24.05 -0.18
N SER A 161 -38.10 24.00 -0.30
CA SER A 161 -37.18 24.39 0.78
C SER A 161 -37.33 25.88 1.13
N GLU A 162 -37.40 26.75 0.13
CA GLU A 162 -37.66 28.19 0.31
C GLU A 162 -39.03 28.47 0.94
N TYR A 163 -40.05 27.66 0.63
CA TYR A 163 -41.36 27.74 1.28
C TYR A 163 -41.24 27.48 2.78
N ASN A 164 -40.58 26.39 3.18
CA ASN A 164 -40.38 26.06 4.59
C ASN A 164 -39.51 27.09 5.33
N GLN A 165 -38.51 27.66 4.66
CA GLN A 165 -37.74 28.79 5.21
C GLN A 165 -38.61 30.04 5.43
N ARG A 166 -39.50 30.37 4.47
CA ARG A 166 -40.47 31.46 4.63
C ARG A 166 -41.46 31.16 5.75
N LEU A 167 -41.96 29.93 5.85
CA LEU A 167 -42.89 29.50 6.89
C LEU A 167 -42.26 29.69 8.28
N GLY A 168 -41.00 29.30 8.44
CA GLY A 168 -40.30 29.49 9.71
C GLY A 168 -40.03 30.95 10.07
N LYS A 169 -39.72 31.78 9.06
CA LYS A 169 -39.59 33.23 9.23
C LYS A 169 -40.92 33.90 9.57
N ASN A 170 -42.02 33.46 8.95
CA ASN A 170 -43.38 33.95 9.25
C ASN A 170 -43.78 33.60 10.68
N SER A 171 -43.53 32.36 11.14
CA SER A 171 -43.78 31.95 12.52
C SER A 171 -42.99 32.80 13.53
N SER A 172 -41.73 33.11 13.21
CA SER A 172 -40.91 34.02 14.04
C SER A 172 -41.46 35.45 14.07
N ASN A 173 -41.93 35.97 12.93
CA ASN A 173 -42.53 37.29 12.85
C ASN A 173 -43.88 37.36 13.58
N GLU A 174 -44.67 36.28 13.52
CA GLU A 174 -45.92 36.16 14.25
C GLU A 174 -45.68 36.18 15.76
N ALA A 175 -44.67 35.46 16.26
CA ALA A 175 -44.27 35.51 17.67
C ALA A 175 -43.91 36.94 18.13
N VAL A 176 -43.18 37.70 17.31
CA VAL A 176 -42.84 39.11 17.58
C VAL A 176 -44.09 40.00 17.56
N SER A 177 -45.02 39.78 16.62
CA SER A 177 -46.29 40.52 16.54
C SER A 177 -47.20 40.26 17.74
N ILE A 178 -47.29 39.00 18.19
CA ILE A 178 -48.03 38.60 19.40
C ILE A 178 -47.43 39.27 20.64
N GLN A 179 -46.09 39.27 20.76
CA GLN A 179 -45.39 39.94 21.85
C GLN A 179 -45.67 41.46 21.87
N SER A 180 -45.56 42.13 20.72
CA SER A 180 -45.80 43.58 20.59
C SER A 180 -47.25 43.98 20.90
N SER A 181 -48.20 43.19 20.40
CA SER A 181 -49.63 43.38 20.70
C SER A 181 -49.94 43.19 22.19
N ALA A 182 -49.31 42.19 22.83
CA ALA A 182 -49.47 41.94 24.26
C ALA A 182 -48.95 43.11 25.12
N ILE A 183 -47.81 43.71 24.73
CA ILE A 183 -47.26 44.89 25.40
C ILE A 183 -48.20 46.10 25.25
N THR A 184 -48.70 46.34 24.04
CA THR A 184 -49.55 47.52 23.74
C THR A 184 -50.85 47.48 24.54
N ILE A 185 -51.53 46.33 24.57
CA ILE A 185 -52.77 46.15 25.34
C ILE A 185 -52.51 46.28 26.84
N SER A 186 -51.38 45.76 27.34
CA SER A 186 -50.99 45.90 28.75
C SER A 186 -50.75 47.36 29.16
N VAL A 187 -50.19 48.18 28.27
CA VAL A 187 -50.00 49.62 28.50
C VAL A 187 -51.33 50.37 28.55
N ILE A 188 -52.29 50.05 27.67
CA ILE A 188 -53.62 50.68 27.64
C ILE A 188 -54.38 50.41 28.96
N ILE A 189 -54.39 49.16 29.43
CA ILE A 189 -55.03 48.77 30.70
C ILE A 189 -54.42 49.56 31.87
N THR A 190 -53.09 49.73 31.86
CA THR A 190 -52.36 50.50 32.88
C THR A 190 -52.71 51.99 32.85
N ALA A 191 -52.75 52.61 31.66
CA ALA A 191 -53.05 54.03 31.50
C ALA A 191 -54.48 54.40 31.94
N LEU A 192 -55.47 53.57 31.59
CA LEU A 192 -56.86 53.77 32.01
C LEU A 192 -57.03 53.69 33.54
N THR A 193 -56.26 52.81 34.18
CA THR A 193 -56.25 52.67 35.65
C THR A 193 -55.69 53.92 36.34
N ILE A 194 -54.65 54.55 35.78
CA ILE A 194 -54.03 55.79 36.31
C ILE A 194 -54.97 56.99 36.15
N LEU A 195 -55.64 57.13 35.00
CA LEU A 195 -56.58 58.23 34.73
C LEU A 195 -57.75 58.25 35.73
N ALA A 196 -58.29 57.07 36.07
CA ALA A 196 -59.35 56.93 37.06
C ALA A 196 -58.90 57.42 38.45
N ILE A 197 -57.65 57.14 38.84
CA ILE A 197 -57.08 57.54 40.14
C ILE A 197 -56.90 59.08 40.22
N GLY A 198 -56.44 59.73 39.15
CA GLY A 198 -56.14 61.17 39.14
C GLY A 198 -57.36 62.09 39.26
N THR A 199 -58.45 61.76 38.57
CA THR A 199 -59.69 62.58 38.57
C THR A 199 -60.38 62.63 39.93
N LEU A 200 -60.35 61.51 40.66
CA LEU A 200 -60.89 61.38 42.03
C LEU A 200 -60.12 62.25 43.05
N GLY A 201 -58.83 62.50 42.84
CA GLY A 201 -58.00 63.32 43.74
C GLY A 201 -58.31 64.83 43.70
N PHE A 202 -58.58 65.39 42.52
CA PHE A 202 -58.76 66.84 42.33
C PHE A 202 -59.95 67.44 43.10
N PHE A 203 -61.10 66.73 43.12
CA PHE A 203 -62.32 67.20 43.78
C PHE A 203 -62.21 67.27 45.32
N ILE A 204 -61.26 66.54 45.91
CA ILE A 204 -61.06 66.53 47.37
C ILE A 204 -60.42 67.85 47.84
N ALA A 205 -59.51 68.44 47.08
CA ALA A 205 -58.74 69.62 47.46
C ALA A 205 -59.60 70.91 47.60
N ARG A 206 -60.53 71.16 46.67
CA ARG A 206 -61.35 72.40 46.61
C ARG A 206 -62.28 72.61 47.81
N THR A 207 -62.62 71.54 48.53
CA THR A 207 -63.61 71.59 49.61
C THR A 207 -62.99 72.02 50.96
N LEU A 208 -61.67 71.88 51.12
CA LEU A 208 -60.95 72.14 52.38
C LEU A 208 -60.72 73.64 52.67
N THR A 209 -60.56 74.48 51.65
CA THR A 209 -60.17 75.90 51.77
C THR A 209 -61.24 76.77 52.45
N ARG A 210 -62.53 76.41 52.34
CA ARG A 210 -63.65 77.20 52.88
C ARG A 210 -63.84 77.05 54.40
N GLN A 211 -63.25 76.03 55.02
CA GLN A 211 -63.44 75.71 56.45
C GLN A 211 -62.44 76.41 57.38
N LEU A 212 -61.38 77.03 56.86
CA LEU A 212 -60.23 77.49 57.67
C LEU A 212 -60.28 78.99 58.06
N GLY A 213 -61.11 79.80 57.40
CA GLY A 213 -61.24 81.25 57.69
C GLY A 213 -60.21 82.14 56.98
N GLY A 214 -59.33 81.54 56.16
CA GLY A 214 -58.32 82.16 55.31
C GLY A 214 -57.67 81.08 54.43
N GLU A 215 -56.63 81.41 53.66
CA GLU A 215 -55.83 80.40 52.96
C GLU A 215 -55.25 79.38 53.96
N PRO A 216 -55.24 78.07 53.64
CA PRO A 216 -54.67 77.04 54.51
C PRO A 216 -53.26 77.40 54.96
N ASP A 217 -52.46 78.04 54.10
CA ASP A 217 -51.10 78.48 54.41
C ASP A 217 -51.04 79.72 55.31
N PHE A 218 -52.03 80.62 55.29
CA PHE A 218 -52.05 81.80 56.18
C PHE A 218 -52.68 81.51 57.54
N VAL A 219 -53.76 80.71 57.56
CA VAL A 219 -54.30 80.15 58.80
C VAL A 219 -53.29 79.19 59.38
N ALA A 220 -52.59 78.43 58.52
CA ALA A 220 -51.39 77.74 58.92
C ALA A 220 -50.30 78.71 59.32
N ASP A 221 -50.07 79.92 58.76
CA ASP A 221 -48.99 80.87 59.13
C ASP A 221 -49.24 81.60 60.47
N LEU A 222 -50.50 81.91 60.81
CA LEU A 222 -50.82 82.45 62.13
C LEU A 222 -50.87 81.34 63.17
N ALA A 223 -51.48 80.20 62.82
CA ALA A 223 -51.30 78.98 63.58
C ALA A 223 -49.82 78.61 63.62
N TYR A 224 -49.03 78.96 62.60
CA TYR A 224 -47.60 78.74 62.47
C TYR A 224 -46.99 79.64 63.49
N LYS A 225 -46.99 80.97 63.41
CA LYS A 225 -46.43 81.87 64.44
C LYS A 225 -46.77 81.48 65.90
N ILE A 226 -48.04 81.19 66.19
CA ILE A 226 -48.46 80.74 67.53
C ILE A 226 -47.99 79.30 67.85
N SER A 227 -47.95 78.40 66.86
CA SER A 227 -47.32 77.06 66.98
C SER A 227 -45.79 77.08 66.87
N GLN A 228 -45.21 78.16 66.36
CA GLN A 228 -43.78 78.47 66.19
C GLN A 228 -43.23 79.07 67.48
N GLY A 229 -44.06 79.11 68.54
CA GLY A 229 -43.67 79.56 69.87
C GLY A 229 -43.46 81.06 69.97
N ASP A 230 -43.72 81.82 68.89
CA ASP A 230 -43.72 83.27 68.94
C ASP A 230 -45.03 83.74 69.57
N LEU A 231 -45.00 83.82 70.89
CA LEU A 231 -46.09 84.31 71.71
C LEU A 231 -45.95 85.82 71.99
N THR A 232 -45.13 86.52 71.20
CA THR A 232 -44.90 87.97 71.28
C THR A 232 -45.75 88.77 70.29
N THR A 233 -46.32 88.09 69.29
CA THR A 233 -47.15 88.70 68.23
C THR A 233 -48.54 89.15 68.74
N VAL A 234 -48.95 90.37 68.38
CA VAL A 234 -50.26 90.93 68.73
C VAL A 234 -51.33 90.51 67.70
N ILE A 235 -52.26 89.64 68.09
CA ILE A 235 -53.32 89.09 67.21
C ILE A 235 -54.53 90.06 67.14
N GLN A 236 -54.87 90.57 65.94
CA GLN A 236 -56.07 91.38 65.67
C GLN A 236 -57.15 90.57 64.93
N LEU A 237 -58.40 90.60 65.41
CA LEU A 237 -59.53 89.85 64.82
C LEU A 237 -60.45 90.78 64.00
N LYS A 238 -61.17 90.24 63.00
CA LYS A 238 -62.25 90.96 62.30
C LYS A 238 -63.42 91.22 63.26
N ALA A 239 -64.08 92.36 63.12
CA ALA A 239 -65.17 92.76 64.02
C ALA A 239 -66.29 91.69 64.08
N GLY A 240 -66.55 91.15 65.27
CA GLY A 240 -67.55 90.10 65.52
C GLY A 240 -67.06 88.66 65.34
N ASP A 241 -65.78 88.43 65.03
CA ASP A 241 -65.23 87.08 64.84
C ASP A 241 -64.80 86.42 66.16
N ASN A 242 -65.62 85.47 66.60
CA ASN A 242 -65.44 84.72 67.84
C ASN A 242 -65.43 83.18 67.62
N SER A 243 -65.43 82.70 66.38
CA SER A 243 -65.65 81.27 66.06
C SER A 243 -64.75 80.71 64.95
N SER A 244 -64.08 81.57 64.19
CA SER A 244 -63.08 81.13 63.22
C SER A 244 -61.87 80.49 63.92
N VAL A 245 -61.07 79.72 63.17
CA VAL A 245 -59.83 79.12 63.70
C VAL A 245 -58.93 80.20 64.31
N MET A 246 -58.87 81.41 63.74
CA MET A 246 -58.05 82.53 64.23
C MET A 246 -58.49 83.09 65.61
N ALA A 247 -59.81 83.20 65.87
CA ALA A 247 -60.32 83.72 67.15
C ALA A 247 -59.96 82.82 68.35
N ASN A 248 -59.95 81.50 68.13
CA ASN A 248 -59.54 80.52 69.14
C ASN A 248 -58.02 80.53 69.42
N MET A 249 -57.19 81.02 68.50
CA MET A 249 -55.72 80.99 68.68
C MET A 249 -55.19 82.07 69.64
N LYS A 250 -55.89 83.19 69.85
CA LYS A 250 -55.49 84.22 70.81
C LYS A 250 -55.59 83.73 72.26
N GLN A 251 -56.65 83.00 72.59
CA GLN A 251 -56.88 82.43 73.92
C GLN A 251 -55.95 81.23 74.21
N LEU A 252 -55.50 80.55 73.15
CA LEU A 252 -54.48 79.52 73.21
C LEU A 252 -53.10 80.08 73.60
N SER A 253 -52.71 81.25 73.06
CA SER A 253 -51.39 81.88 73.27
C SER A 253 -51.03 82.14 74.74
N ASP A 254 -51.96 82.62 75.56
CA ASP A 254 -51.67 82.99 76.96
C ASP A 254 -51.41 81.78 77.87
N ASN A 255 -52.02 80.64 77.57
CA ASN A 255 -51.81 79.41 78.33
C ASN A 255 -50.55 78.63 77.89
N ILE A 256 -50.04 78.86 76.67
CA ILE A 256 -48.79 78.26 76.19
C ILE A 256 -47.58 78.83 76.95
N LYS A 257 -47.59 80.12 77.35
CA LYS A 257 -46.47 80.74 78.10
C LYS A 257 -46.14 80.06 79.43
N ALA A 258 -47.15 79.59 80.17
CA ALA A 258 -46.96 78.91 81.45
C ALA A 258 -46.47 77.46 81.30
N LEU A 259 -46.84 76.79 80.20
CA LEU A 259 -46.37 75.44 79.86
C LEU A 259 -44.91 75.44 79.41
N LEU A 260 -44.48 76.48 78.67
CA LEU A 260 -43.10 76.59 78.15
C LEU A 260 -42.03 76.56 79.26
N ALA A 261 -42.28 77.18 80.42
CA ALA A 261 -41.31 77.22 81.52
C ALA A 261 -41.04 75.83 82.16
N GLU A 262 -42.05 74.96 82.25
CA GLU A 262 -41.86 73.58 82.71
C GLU A 262 -41.21 72.69 81.62
N MET A 263 -41.48 72.99 80.35
CA MET A 263 -40.84 72.29 79.22
C MET A 263 -39.35 72.60 79.10
N ASP A 264 -38.91 73.84 79.39
CA ASP A 264 -37.50 74.23 79.36
C ASP A 264 -36.66 73.46 80.40
N HIS A 265 -37.22 73.14 81.57
CA HIS A 265 -36.56 72.32 82.59
C HIS A 265 -36.35 70.86 82.14
N MET A 266 -37.39 70.24 81.57
CA MET A 266 -37.29 68.89 80.99
C MET A 266 -36.30 68.85 79.82
N ALA A 267 -36.30 69.88 78.96
CA ALA A 267 -35.38 69.98 77.83
C ALA A 267 -33.91 70.05 78.27
N ALA A 268 -33.59 70.81 79.34
CA ALA A 268 -32.24 70.96 79.87
C ALA A 268 -31.65 69.64 80.45
N GLU A 269 -32.50 68.76 81.01
CA GLU A 269 -32.06 67.44 81.49
C GLU A 269 -31.87 66.44 80.33
N HIS A 270 -32.74 66.48 79.31
CA HIS A 270 -32.60 65.65 78.11
C HIS A 270 -31.34 66.00 77.29
N GLU A 271 -30.93 67.27 77.29
CA GLU A 271 -29.69 67.72 76.63
C GLU A 271 -28.42 67.23 77.37
N LYS A 272 -28.51 66.98 78.68
CA LYS A 272 -27.45 66.31 79.48
C LYS A 272 -27.41 64.79 79.30
N GLY A 273 -28.39 64.21 78.59
CA GLY A 273 -28.46 62.79 78.24
C GLY A 273 -29.38 61.94 79.12
N ASP A 274 -30.00 62.52 80.16
CA ASP A 274 -31.02 61.83 80.96
C ASP A 274 -32.41 62.09 80.35
N ILE A 275 -32.88 61.12 79.55
CA ILE A 275 -34.10 61.24 78.74
C ILE A 275 -35.38 60.75 79.44
N ASP A 276 -35.28 60.39 80.73
CA ASP A 276 -36.41 59.87 81.51
C ASP A 276 -37.11 60.96 82.36
N VAL A 277 -36.59 62.19 82.37
CA VAL A 277 -37.15 63.36 83.08
C VAL A 277 -38.41 63.89 82.35
N VAL A 278 -39.44 64.35 83.09
CA VAL A 278 -40.75 64.76 82.53
C VAL A 278 -41.33 66.01 83.21
N VAL A 279 -42.30 66.68 82.57
CA VAL A 279 -43.03 67.86 83.10
C VAL A 279 -44.01 67.48 84.21
N ASP A 280 -44.12 68.25 85.30
CA ASP A 280 -45.10 67.99 86.36
C ASP A 280 -46.51 68.45 85.96
N GLN A 281 -47.29 67.52 85.44
CA GLN A 281 -48.64 67.74 84.92
C GLN A 281 -49.68 68.19 85.97
N GLN A 282 -49.43 68.10 87.28
CA GLN A 282 -50.46 68.45 88.27
C GLN A 282 -50.77 69.96 88.35
N LYS A 283 -49.90 70.82 87.80
CA LYS A 283 -49.96 72.29 87.88
C LYS A 283 -50.92 72.99 86.88
N PHE A 284 -51.49 72.26 85.93
CA PHE A 284 -52.37 72.82 84.88
C PHE A 284 -53.80 72.28 84.99
N HIS A 285 -54.77 72.92 84.32
CA HIS A 285 -56.18 72.50 84.29
C HIS A 285 -56.70 72.34 82.86
N GLY A 286 -57.77 71.56 82.70
CA GLY A 286 -58.38 71.30 81.39
C GLY A 286 -57.37 70.79 80.36
N SER A 287 -57.43 71.32 79.14
CA SER A 287 -56.53 70.90 78.06
C SER A 287 -55.06 71.14 78.39
N PHE A 288 -54.65 72.14 79.17
CA PHE A 288 -53.23 72.37 79.50
C PHE A 288 -52.64 71.33 80.46
N LYS A 289 -53.45 70.74 81.35
CA LYS A 289 -53.09 69.51 82.10
C LYS A 289 -52.87 68.34 81.17
N THR A 290 -53.74 68.26 80.17
CA THR A 290 -53.67 67.27 79.10
C THR A 290 -52.49 67.56 78.16
N VAL A 291 -52.05 68.81 78.01
CA VAL A 291 -50.84 69.18 77.26
C VAL A 291 -49.59 68.87 78.08
N ALA A 292 -49.53 69.12 79.39
CA ALA A 292 -48.38 68.71 80.21
C ALA A 292 -48.23 67.18 80.27
N LYS A 293 -49.34 66.45 80.51
CA LYS A 293 -49.41 65.00 80.35
C LYS A 293 -49.05 64.56 78.92
N GLY A 294 -49.61 65.27 77.94
CA GLY A 294 -49.42 65.03 76.53
C GLY A 294 -48.01 65.32 76.06
N VAL A 295 -47.28 66.26 76.66
CA VAL A 295 -45.88 66.57 76.41
C VAL A 295 -45.02 65.42 76.96
N ASN A 296 -45.34 64.90 78.14
CA ASN A 296 -44.68 63.70 78.67
C ASN A 296 -44.95 62.48 77.79
N ASP A 297 -46.21 62.25 77.41
CA ASP A 297 -46.61 61.16 76.53
C ASP A 297 -46.05 61.35 75.10
N MET A 298 -45.86 62.60 74.64
CA MET A 298 -45.30 62.97 73.34
C MET A 298 -43.79 62.81 73.31
N VAL A 299 -43.07 63.24 74.36
CA VAL A 299 -41.63 63.05 74.53
C VAL A 299 -41.33 61.57 74.65
N ASN A 300 -42.04 60.83 75.50
CA ASN A 300 -41.94 59.37 75.56
C ASN A 300 -42.32 58.71 74.22
N GLY A 301 -43.34 59.22 73.54
CA GLY A 301 -43.73 58.78 72.21
C GLY A 301 -42.75 59.15 71.09
N HIS A 302 -41.89 60.15 71.25
CA HIS A 302 -40.80 60.48 70.34
C HIS A 302 -39.55 59.66 70.66
N ILE A 303 -39.25 59.43 71.94
CA ILE A 303 -38.18 58.53 72.39
C ILE A 303 -38.46 57.09 71.95
N ALA A 304 -39.70 56.61 72.13
CA ALA A 304 -40.11 55.29 71.67
C ALA A 304 -39.97 55.14 70.15
N VAL A 305 -40.40 56.14 69.38
CA VAL A 305 -40.28 56.15 67.92
C VAL A 305 -38.83 56.27 67.45
N LYS A 306 -37.99 57.08 68.11
CA LYS A 306 -36.54 57.16 67.81
C LYS A 306 -35.84 55.85 68.12
N LYS A 307 -36.13 55.22 69.26
CA LYS A 307 -35.62 53.87 69.60
C LYS A 307 -36.10 52.83 68.58
N MET A 308 -37.35 52.91 68.12
CA MET A 308 -37.91 52.05 67.07
C MET A 308 -37.20 52.26 65.71
N ALA A 309 -37.01 53.50 65.27
CA ALA A 309 -36.32 53.81 64.02
C ALA A 309 -34.85 53.36 64.07
N ILE A 310 -34.15 53.61 65.19
CA ILE A 310 -32.78 53.12 65.43
C ILE A 310 -32.74 51.60 65.43
N LYS A 311 -33.73 50.93 66.03
CA LYS A 311 -33.85 49.47 65.96
C LYS A 311 -34.02 49.00 64.51
N CYS A 312 -34.80 49.68 63.68
CA CYS A 312 -34.92 49.37 62.25
C CYS A 312 -33.60 49.59 61.50
N PHE A 313 -32.90 50.70 61.73
CA PHE A 313 -31.60 50.94 61.09
C PHE A 313 -30.54 49.94 61.57
N MET A 314 -30.62 49.49 62.83
CA MET A 314 -29.80 48.40 63.34
C MET A 314 -30.10 47.08 62.62
N GLU A 315 -31.37 46.80 62.31
CA GLU A 315 -31.75 45.64 61.50
C GLU A 315 -31.28 45.78 60.04
N PHE A 316 -31.36 46.97 59.42
CA PHE A 316 -30.78 47.22 58.10
C PHE A 316 -29.25 47.01 58.10
N GLY A 317 -28.56 47.48 59.15
CA GLY A 317 -27.13 47.25 59.34
C GLY A 317 -26.76 45.77 59.52
N LYS A 318 -27.69 44.94 60.01
CA LYS A 318 -27.56 43.48 60.06
C LYS A 318 -27.98 42.78 58.74
N GLY A 319 -28.42 43.54 57.74
CA GLY A 319 -28.89 43.01 56.44
C GLY A 319 -30.37 42.61 56.39
N ASN A 320 -31.14 42.82 57.47
CA ASN A 320 -32.58 42.50 57.52
C ASN A 320 -33.43 43.69 57.04
N LEU A 321 -33.63 43.80 55.73
CA LEU A 321 -34.44 44.86 55.11
C LEU A 321 -35.96 44.61 55.21
N GLU A 322 -36.37 43.44 55.72
CA GLU A 322 -37.77 43.08 55.99
C GLU A 322 -38.19 43.35 57.43
N ALA A 323 -37.29 43.90 58.26
CA ALA A 323 -37.58 44.21 59.65
C ALA A 323 -38.87 45.02 59.76
N ASP A 324 -39.84 44.46 60.49
CA ASP A 324 -41.12 45.11 60.67
C ASP A 324 -40.93 46.38 61.49
N VAL A 325 -41.49 47.47 60.97
CA VAL A 325 -41.47 48.77 61.63
C VAL A 325 -42.89 49.08 61.95
N GLU A 326 -43.16 49.24 63.24
CA GLU A 326 -44.49 49.60 63.71
C GLU A 326 -45.02 50.77 62.89
N LYS A 327 -46.21 50.58 62.32
CA LYS A 327 -46.82 51.57 61.43
C LYS A 327 -47.27 52.75 62.27
N LEU A 328 -46.50 53.83 62.21
CA LEU A 328 -46.80 54.99 62.99
C LEU A 328 -48.01 55.73 62.39
N PRO A 329 -48.94 56.16 63.24
CA PRO A 329 -50.13 56.86 62.78
C PRO A 329 -49.81 58.31 62.37
N GLY A 330 -50.62 58.85 61.47
CA GLY A 330 -50.57 60.27 61.09
C GLY A 330 -49.23 60.72 60.50
N LYS A 331 -48.76 61.92 60.87
CA LYS A 331 -47.54 62.52 60.32
C LYS A 331 -46.24 61.78 60.69
N LYS A 332 -46.26 60.98 61.77
CA LYS A 332 -45.11 60.12 62.13
C LYS A 332 -44.86 59.03 61.07
N ARG A 333 -45.84 58.74 60.20
CA ARG A 333 -45.69 57.85 59.04
C ARG A 333 -44.60 58.31 58.07
N PHE A 334 -44.26 59.60 57.99
CA PHE A 334 -43.13 60.05 57.17
C PHE A 334 -41.81 59.36 57.59
N ILE A 335 -41.64 59.00 58.87
CA ILE A 335 -40.50 58.20 59.34
C ILE A 335 -40.57 56.80 58.72
N ASN A 336 -41.75 56.18 58.68
CA ASN A 336 -41.94 54.92 57.94
C ASN A 336 -41.66 55.13 56.45
N GLU A 337 -42.18 56.17 55.79
CA GLU A 337 -41.97 56.46 54.36
C GLU A 337 -40.50 56.74 54.03
N THR A 338 -39.76 57.40 54.92
CA THR A 338 -38.33 57.66 54.75
C THR A 338 -37.50 56.41 54.98
N ILE A 339 -37.83 55.63 56.02
CA ILE A 339 -37.23 54.30 56.24
C ILE A 339 -37.55 53.40 55.04
N ASP A 340 -38.76 53.45 54.49
CA ASP A 340 -39.21 52.71 53.33
C ASP A 340 -38.51 53.19 52.05
N LEU A 341 -38.25 54.48 51.88
CA LEU A 341 -37.46 55.00 50.77
C LEU A 341 -36.03 54.46 50.81
N VAL A 342 -35.37 54.55 51.96
CA VAL A 342 -34.02 54.00 52.15
C VAL A 342 -34.04 52.47 51.96
N ARG A 343 -35.01 51.78 52.55
CA ARG A 343 -35.24 50.34 52.38
C ARG A 343 -35.41 49.97 50.92
N ASN A 344 -36.26 50.68 50.18
CA ASN A 344 -36.57 50.39 48.78
C ASN A 344 -35.36 50.65 47.88
N ASN A 345 -34.58 51.70 48.13
CA ASN A 345 -33.34 51.97 47.39
C ASN A 345 -32.30 50.87 47.66
N ILE A 346 -32.11 50.47 48.92
CA ILE A 346 -31.18 49.38 49.26
C ILE A 346 -31.70 48.05 48.68
N LYS A 347 -33.01 47.75 48.78
CA LYS A 347 -33.62 46.56 48.17
C LYS A 347 -33.47 46.56 46.64
N ALA A 348 -33.62 47.70 45.98
CA ALA A 348 -33.41 47.82 44.54
C ALA A 348 -31.95 47.52 44.17
N LEU A 349 -30.98 48.06 44.92
CA LEU A 349 -29.56 47.75 44.72
C LEU A 349 -29.25 46.27 45.00
N VAL A 350 -29.82 45.70 46.06
CA VAL A 350 -29.70 44.26 46.39
C VAL A 350 -30.31 43.40 45.29
N ASN A 351 -31.46 43.78 44.74
CA ASN A 351 -32.11 43.06 43.65
C ASN A 351 -31.30 43.14 42.35
N ASP A 352 -30.74 44.31 42.01
CA ASP A 352 -29.88 44.45 40.83
C ASP A 352 -28.56 43.69 41.01
N ALA A 353 -27.97 43.74 42.20
CA ALA A 353 -26.79 42.93 42.53
C ALA A 353 -27.10 41.43 42.46
N ALA A 354 -28.25 40.99 42.97
CA ALA A 354 -28.70 39.60 42.89
C ALA A 354 -28.98 39.18 41.44
N MET A 355 -29.65 40.02 40.65
CA MET A 355 -29.92 39.77 39.23
C MET A 355 -28.62 39.65 38.44
N LEU A 356 -27.68 40.59 38.61
CA LEU A 356 -26.39 40.58 37.93
C LEU A 356 -25.52 39.40 38.39
N SER A 357 -25.50 39.10 39.69
CA SER A 357 -24.80 37.93 40.22
C SER A 357 -25.39 36.64 39.67
N GLN A 358 -26.72 36.52 39.62
CA GLN A 358 -27.38 35.34 39.08
C GLN A 358 -27.12 35.20 37.59
N ALA A 359 -27.19 36.31 36.84
CA ALA A 359 -26.85 36.31 35.42
C ALA A 359 -25.39 35.91 35.18
N ALA A 360 -24.45 36.37 36.03
CA ALA A 360 -23.05 35.97 35.95
C ALA A 360 -22.84 34.49 36.25
N VAL A 361 -23.51 33.95 37.28
CA VAL A 361 -23.49 32.50 37.60
C VAL A 361 -24.09 31.66 36.48
N GLU A 362 -25.13 32.16 35.81
CA GLU A 362 -25.77 31.52 34.65
C GLU A 362 -25.01 31.74 33.34
N GLY A 363 -23.87 32.43 33.35
CA GLY A 363 -23.08 32.73 32.16
C GLY A 363 -23.71 33.79 31.21
N ARG A 364 -24.83 34.42 31.60
CA ARG A 364 -25.50 35.51 30.86
C ARG A 364 -24.81 36.86 31.10
N LEU A 365 -23.52 36.93 30.78
CA LEU A 365 -22.68 38.09 31.07
C LEU A 365 -23.17 39.38 30.41
N SER A 366 -23.91 39.33 29.30
CA SER A 366 -24.47 40.52 28.60
C SER A 366 -25.58 41.24 29.36
N THR A 367 -26.05 40.68 30.49
CA THR A 367 -27.07 41.31 31.34
C THR A 367 -26.53 42.58 32.00
N ARG A 368 -27.31 43.66 32.00
CA ARG A 368 -26.97 44.94 32.62
C ARG A 368 -28.07 45.39 33.56
N ALA A 369 -27.70 46.00 34.68
CA ALA A 369 -28.67 46.64 35.56
C ALA A 369 -29.01 48.03 35.00
N ASP A 370 -30.27 48.43 35.12
CA ASP A 370 -30.72 49.72 34.60
C ASP A 370 -30.33 50.85 35.55
N ALA A 371 -29.22 51.51 35.23
CA ALA A 371 -28.67 52.62 35.99
C ALA A 371 -29.67 53.78 36.18
N THR A 372 -30.66 53.94 35.29
CA THR A 372 -31.62 55.05 35.35
C THR A 372 -32.63 54.90 36.49
N LYS A 373 -32.79 53.70 37.06
CA LYS A 373 -33.64 53.43 38.23
C LYS A 373 -33.03 53.92 39.54
N HIS A 374 -31.77 54.31 39.52
CA HIS A 374 -31.02 54.75 40.69
C HIS A 374 -30.68 56.23 40.58
N GLN A 375 -30.46 56.88 41.73
CA GLN A 375 -30.10 58.30 41.80
C GLN A 375 -28.85 58.50 42.66
N GLY A 376 -28.13 59.60 42.42
CA GLY A 376 -26.91 59.94 43.17
C GLY A 376 -25.85 58.85 43.08
N ASP A 377 -25.25 58.49 44.21
CA ASP A 377 -24.16 57.51 44.25
C ASP A 377 -24.63 56.06 43.98
N PHE A 378 -25.90 55.72 44.24
CA PHE A 378 -26.45 54.41 43.87
C PHE A 378 -26.39 54.18 42.34
N ARG A 379 -26.61 55.23 41.54
CA ARG A 379 -26.50 55.16 40.08
C ARG A 379 -25.06 54.94 39.61
N LYS A 380 -24.10 55.66 40.21
CA LYS A 380 -22.68 55.50 39.89
C LYS A 380 -22.19 54.07 40.17
N ILE A 381 -22.70 53.45 41.24
CA ILE A 381 -22.40 52.05 41.55
C ILE A 381 -22.89 51.15 40.39
N VAL A 382 -24.14 51.28 39.95
CA VAL A 382 -24.69 50.47 38.86
C VAL A 382 -23.97 50.71 37.53
N GLU A 383 -23.68 51.95 37.18
CA GLU A 383 -22.88 52.28 35.97
C GLU A 383 -21.48 51.68 36.04
N GLY A 384 -20.82 51.75 37.20
CA GLY A 384 -19.49 51.15 37.41
C GLY A 384 -19.49 49.63 37.24
N VAL A 385 -20.52 48.94 37.76
CA VAL A 385 -20.68 47.48 37.59
C VAL A 385 -20.91 47.13 36.11
N ASN A 386 -21.78 47.86 35.41
CA ASN A 386 -22.03 47.65 33.98
C ASN A 386 -20.75 47.84 33.14
N ASN A 387 -20.00 48.91 33.36
CA ASN A 387 -18.74 49.17 32.65
C ASN A 387 -17.70 48.06 32.89
N THR A 388 -17.67 47.49 34.11
CA THR A 388 -16.79 46.36 34.43
C THR A 388 -17.18 45.13 33.60
N LEU A 389 -18.48 44.84 33.45
CA LEU A 389 -18.95 43.74 32.62
C LEU A 389 -18.64 43.96 31.12
N ASP A 390 -18.77 45.19 30.61
CA ASP A 390 -18.42 45.51 29.22
C ASP A 390 -16.94 45.27 28.92
N ALA A 391 -16.05 45.64 29.85
CA ALA A 391 -14.61 45.41 29.74
C ALA A 391 -14.22 43.92 29.73
N VAL A 392 -15.06 43.04 30.27
CA VAL A 392 -14.82 41.59 30.36
C VAL A 392 -15.41 40.82 29.17
N ILE A 393 -16.58 41.21 28.66
CA ILE A 393 -17.28 40.44 27.61
C ILE A 393 -16.58 40.47 26.26
N GLY A 394 -16.10 41.65 25.83
CA GLY A 394 -15.46 41.80 24.52
C GLY A 394 -14.31 40.79 24.31
N PRO A 395 -13.28 40.79 25.19
CA PRO A 395 -12.18 39.83 25.11
C PRO A 395 -12.61 38.36 25.19
N LEU A 396 -13.63 38.03 26.00
CA LEU A 396 -14.13 36.65 26.12
C LEU A 396 -14.81 36.18 24.84
N ASN A 397 -15.58 37.04 24.16
CA ASN A 397 -16.21 36.70 22.89
C ASN A 397 -15.16 36.45 21.79
N VAL A 398 -14.13 37.29 21.72
CA VAL A 398 -13.01 37.09 20.78
C VAL A 398 -12.28 35.78 21.07
N ALA A 399 -11.99 35.50 22.35
CA ALA A 399 -11.36 34.24 22.72
C ALA A 399 -12.22 33.02 22.33
N ALA A 400 -13.55 33.09 22.54
CA ALA A 400 -14.48 32.03 22.17
C ALA A 400 -14.53 31.80 20.65
N GLU A 401 -14.57 32.86 19.85
CA GLU A 401 -14.53 32.78 18.38
C GLU A 401 -13.23 32.13 17.88
N TYR A 402 -12.09 32.52 18.44
CA TYR A 402 -10.79 31.96 18.08
C TYR A 402 -10.67 30.48 18.46
N VAL A 403 -11.16 30.10 19.63
CA VAL A 403 -11.23 28.69 20.04
C VAL A 403 -12.15 27.89 19.12
N ASP A 404 -13.31 28.43 18.73
CA ASP A 404 -14.22 27.80 17.77
C ASP A 404 -13.54 27.56 16.41
N ASN A 405 -12.87 28.58 15.86
CA ASN A 405 -12.11 28.47 14.61
C ASN A 405 -11.00 27.40 14.68
N ILE A 406 -10.16 27.45 15.72
CA ILE A 406 -9.08 26.47 15.93
C ILE A 406 -9.67 25.05 16.08
N SER A 407 -10.78 24.89 16.81
CA SER A 407 -11.43 23.58 17.00
C SER A 407 -11.95 22.96 15.70
N LYS A 408 -12.29 23.80 14.71
CA LYS A 408 -12.72 23.39 13.36
C LYS A 408 -11.55 23.19 12.39
N GLY A 409 -10.31 23.36 12.84
CA GLY A 409 -9.12 23.30 11.99
C GLY A 409 -8.93 24.52 11.07
N ALA A 410 -9.77 25.55 11.19
CA ALA A 410 -9.63 26.80 10.47
C ALA A 410 -8.71 27.74 11.27
N ILE A 411 -7.40 27.69 11.01
CA ILE A 411 -6.42 28.47 11.79
C ILE A 411 -6.53 29.95 11.43
N PRO A 412 -7.01 30.82 12.34
CA PRO A 412 -7.23 32.23 12.04
C PRO A 412 -5.91 33.02 12.09
N ALA A 413 -5.93 34.24 11.56
CA ALA A 413 -4.83 35.18 11.75
C ALA A 413 -4.68 35.59 13.22
N LYS A 414 -3.46 35.92 13.64
CA LYS A 414 -3.15 36.32 15.02
C LYS A 414 -4.00 37.51 15.47
N ILE A 415 -4.40 37.49 16.74
CA ILE A 415 -5.12 38.60 17.38
C ILE A 415 -4.15 39.79 17.52
N THR A 416 -4.47 40.90 16.85
CA THR A 416 -3.69 42.15 16.87
C THR A 416 -4.23 43.20 17.85
N ASP A 417 -5.44 43.00 18.37
CA ASP A 417 -6.05 43.93 19.33
C ASP A 417 -5.24 44.05 20.62
N THR A 418 -5.38 45.22 21.26
CA THR A 418 -4.69 45.53 22.51
C THR A 418 -5.60 45.27 23.69
N TYR A 419 -5.16 44.38 24.58
CA TYR A 419 -5.83 44.05 25.83
C TYR A 419 -4.87 44.31 27.00
N ASN A 420 -5.40 44.38 28.23
CA ASN A 420 -4.61 44.58 29.45
C ASN A 420 -4.71 43.36 30.38
N GLY A 421 -3.71 43.16 31.23
CA GLY A 421 -3.71 42.11 32.25
C GLY A 421 -3.93 40.71 31.67
N ASP A 422 -4.81 39.93 32.31
CA ASP A 422 -5.10 38.54 31.96
C ASP A 422 -5.62 38.36 30.54
N PHE A 423 -6.38 39.32 30.01
CA PHE A 423 -6.85 39.25 28.62
C PHE A 423 -5.72 39.35 27.60
N ASN A 424 -4.66 40.11 27.91
CA ASN A 424 -3.46 40.12 27.08
C ASN A 424 -2.70 38.78 27.18
N THR A 425 -2.71 38.15 28.35
CA THR A 425 -2.18 36.79 28.52
C THR A 425 -2.96 35.79 27.68
N ILE A 426 -4.30 35.82 27.70
CA ILE A 426 -5.17 34.97 26.85
C ILE A 426 -4.85 35.18 25.37
N LYS A 427 -4.77 36.45 24.92
CA LYS A 427 -4.37 36.80 23.55
C LYS A 427 -3.04 36.17 23.17
N ASN A 428 -2.01 36.32 24.00
CA ASN A 428 -0.68 35.77 23.73
C ASN A 428 -0.69 34.24 23.71
N ASN A 429 -1.43 33.60 24.61
CA ASN A 429 -1.57 32.15 24.62
C ASN A 429 -2.27 31.62 23.36
N LEU A 430 -3.36 32.27 22.93
CA LEU A 430 -4.04 31.93 21.68
C LEU A 430 -3.12 32.15 20.47
N ASN A 431 -2.39 33.27 20.44
CA ASN A 431 -1.43 33.55 19.37
C ASN A 431 -0.27 32.53 19.33
N ASN A 432 0.23 32.09 20.47
CA ASN A 432 1.25 31.04 20.53
C ASN A 432 0.68 29.69 20.04
N CYS A 433 -0.59 29.41 20.35
CA CYS A 433 -1.29 28.23 19.82
C CYS A 433 -1.43 28.29 18.30
N ILE A 434 -1.85 29.45 17.76
CA ILE A 434 -1.93 29.72 16.31
C ILE A 434 -0.57 29.51 15.67
N ASP A 435 0.51 30.07 16.22
CA ASP A 435 1.86 29.93 15.68
C ASP A 435 2.30 28.46 15.66
N ALA A 436 2.10 27.73 16.76
CA ALA A 436 2.48 26.32 16.86
C ALA A 436 1.73 25.44 15.85
N ILE A 437 0.40 25.60 15.75
CA ILE A 437 -0.40 24.81 14.81
C ILE A 437 -0.10 25.20 13.37
N SER A 438 0.01 26.50 13.06
CA SER A 438 0.35 26.97 11.71
C SER A 438 1.71 26.45 11.25
N SER A 439 2.71 26.48 12.15
CA SER A 439 4.04 25.93 11.88
C SER A 439 3.97 24.43 11.63
N MET A 440 3.24 23.67 12.46
CA MET A 440 3.09 22.23 12.30
C MET A 440 2.38 21.85 10.99
N VAL A 441 1.38 22.62 10.55
CA VAL A 441 0.72 22.45 9.24
C VAL A 441 1.72 22.69 8.10
N ALA A 442 2.53 23.74 8.18
CA ALA A 442 3.56 24.02 7.18
C ALA A 442 4.64 22.93 7.13
N GLU A 443 5.06 22.42 8.29
CA GLU A 443 6.04 21.34 8.43
C GLU A 443 5.51 20.03 7.85
N ALA A 444 4.24 19.70 8.13
CA ALA A 444 3.56 18.54 7.54
C ALA A 444 3.52 18.63 6.01
N ALA A 445 3.16 19.79 5.45
CA ALA A 445 3.18 20.03 4.00
C ALA A 445 4.60 19.94 3.41
N ALA A 446 5.63 20.39 4.14
CA ALA A 446 7.01 20.28 3.72
C ALA A 446 7.51 18.81 3.69
N LEU A 447 7.15 18.03 4.71
CA LEU A 447 7.43 16.59 4.77
C LEU A 447 6.69 15.81 3.69
N GLU A 448 5.41 16.13 3.47
CA GLU A 448 4.60 15.56 2.38
C GLU A 448 5.28 15.79 1.03
N LYS A 449 5.65 17.04 0.73
CA LYS A 449 6.35 17.38 -0.50
C LYS A 449 7.67 16.64 -0.63
N ALA A 450 8.46 16.55 0.45
CA ALA A 450 9.72 15.81 0.44
C ALA A 450 9.51 14.31 0.19
N ALA A 451 8.45 13.71 0.75
CA ALA A 451 8.09 12.32 0.52
C ALA A 451 7.69 12.06 -0.95
N ILE A 452 6.88 12.94 -1.54
CA ILE A 452 6.49 12.88 -2.96
C ILE A 452 7.72 12.99 -3.88
N GLU A 453 8.67 13.87 -3.52
CA GLU A 453 9.93 14.04 -4.26
C GLU A 453 10.96 12.92 -4.01
N GLY A 454 10.65 11.93 -3.16
CA GLY A 454 11.57 10.85 -2.79
C GLY A 454 12.75 11.30 -1.90
N ARG A 455 12.73 12.53 -1.38
CA ARG A 455 13.73 13.05 -0.41
C ARG A 455 13.40 12.59 1.01
N LEU A 456 13.40 11.26 1.18
CA LEU A 456 12.96 10.62 2.42
C LEU A 456 13.84 10.95 3.63
N ALA A 457 15.09 11.41 3.47
CA ALA A 457 15.94 11.84 4.57
C ALA A 457 15.49 13.15 5.26
N THR A 458 14.53 13.87 4.69
CA THR A 458 14.00 15.12 5.27
C THR A 458 13.28 14.85 6.59
N ARG A 459 13.54 15.66 7.61
CA ARG A 459 12.91 15.57 8.93
C ARG A 459 12.37 16.92 9.35
N ALA A 460 11.31 16.89 10.15
CA ALA A 460 10.79 18.08 10.80
C ALA A 460 11.63 18.43 12.03
N ASP A 461 11.81 19.72 12.32
CA ASP A 461 12.61 20.17 13.47
C ASP A 461 11.79 20.16 14.76
N ALA A 462 11.83 19.02 15.47
CA ALA A 462 11.15 18.84 16.76
C ALA A 462 11.57 19.86 17.85
N SER A 463 12.75 20.49 17.74
CA SER A 463 13.24 21.43 18.75
C SER A 463 12.46 22.74 18.79
N GLN A 464 11.73 23.06 17.72
CA GLN A 464 10.89 24.26 17.61
C GLN A 464 9.56 24.13 18.36
N TYR A 465 9.21 22.92 18.79
CA TYR A 465 7.93 22.61 19.43
C TYR A 465 8.13 22.21 20.90
N GLN A 466 7.07 22.35 21.69
CA GLN A 466 7.05 21.97 23.11
C GLN A 466 5.86 21.08 23.43
N GLY A 467 5.92 20.36 24.56
CA GLY A 467 4.82 19.51 25.02
C GLY A 467 4.41 18.45 24.00
N ASP A 468 3.11 18.27 23.80
CA ASP A 468 2.57 17.25 22.90
C ASP A 468 2.81 17.57 21.41
N TYR A 469 2.94 18.84 21.02
CA TYR A 469 3.33 19.20 19.64
C TYR A 469 4.71 18.65 19.28
N ARG A 470 5.66 18.71 20.22
CA ARG A 470 6.97 18.10 20.03
C ARG A 470 6.89 16.59 19.87
N LYS A 471 6.09 15.91 20.70
CA LYS A 471 5.89 14.46 20.61
C LYS A 471 5.27 14.06 19.28
N ILE A 472 4.35 14.86 18.74
CA ILE A 472 3.77 14.62 17.41
C ILE A 472 4.88 14.66 16.35
N VAL A 473 5.71 15.71 16.34
CA VAL A 473 6.80 15.87 15.37
C VAL A 473 7.86 14.76 15.52
N GLU A 474 8.27 14.43 16.75
CA GLU A 474 9.16 13.30 17.05
C GLU A 474 8.54 11.98 16.59
N GLY A 475 7.24 11.77 16.81
CA GLY A 475 6.51 10.58 16.37
C GLY A 475 6.49 10.42 14.84
N VAL A 476 6.28 11.51 14.11
CA VAL A 476 6.36 11.52 12.64
C VAL A 476 7.78 11.17 12.19
N ASN A 477 8.81 11.79 12.77
CA ASN A 477 10.21 11.50 12.46
C ASN A 477 10.58 10.04 12.76
N ASN A 478 10.16 9.50 13.91
CA ASN A 478 10.37 8.10 14.28
C ASN A 478 9.69 7.14 13.29
N THR A 479 8.50 7.50 12.81
CA THR A 479 7.78 6.72 11.78
C THR A 479 8.58 6.71 10.48
N LEU A 480 9.11 7.86 10.06
CA LEU A 480 9.98 7.96 8.90
C LEU A 480 11.23 7.08 9.08
N ASP A 481 11.91 7.15 10.22
CA ASP A 481 13.11 6.35 10.49
C ASP A 481 12.83 4.83 10.46
N ALA A 482 11.71 4.41 11.03
CA ALA A 482 11.27 3.01 11.04
C ALA A 482 10.97 2.45 9.63
N VAL A 483 10.60 3.32 8.69
CA VAL A 483 10.32 2.95 7.28
C VAL A 483 11.58 3.06 6.41
N ILE A 484 12.37 4.10 6.60
CA ILE A 484 13.50 4.43 5.72
C ILE A 484 14.70 3.52 5.97
N GLY A 485 14.99 3.17 7.23
CA GLY A 485 16.11 2.27 7.55
C GLY A 485 16.04 0.95 6.77
N PRO A 486 14.95 0.17 6.90
CA PRO A 486 14.79 -1.07 6.14
C PRO A 486 14.80 -0.88 4.61
N LEU A 487 14.21 0.21 4.10
CA LEU A 487 14.20 0.49 2.66
C LEU A 487 15.61 0.76 2.12
N ASN A 488 16.45 1.49 2.87
CA ASN A 488 17.83 1.74 2.49
C ASN A 488 18.65 0.44 2.45
N VAL A 489 18.47 -0.44 3.45
CA VAL A 489 19.12 -1.76 3.44
C VAL A 489 18.65 -2.59 2.24
N ALA A 490 17.35 -2.62 1.96
CA ALA A 490 16.82 -3.32 0.80
C ALA A 490 17.39 -2.77 -0.52
N ALA A 491 17.48 -1.43 -0.65
CA ALA A 491 18.04 -0.77 -1.82
C ALA A 491 19.53 -1.10 -2.01
N GLU A 492 20.33 -1.06 -0.94
CA GLU A 492 21.75 -1.44 -0.97
C GLU A 492 21.92 -2.91 -1.41
N TYR A 493 21.11 -3.81 -0.88
CA TYR A 493 21.17 -5.23 -1.22
C TYR A 493 20.76 -5.51 -2.67
N VAL A 494 19.72 -4.84 -3.15
CA VAL A 494 19.32 -4.91 -4.55
C VAL A 494 20.42 -4.34 -5.47
N ASP A 495 21.07 -3.24 -5.08
CA ASP A 495 22.20 -2.68 -5.84
C ASP A 495 23.37 -3.67 -5.90
N ASN A 496 23.76 -4.26 -4.77
CA ASN A 496 24.81 -5.28 -4.69
C ASN A 496 24.50 -6.49 -5.59
N ILE A 497 23.29 -7.06 -5.48
CA ILE A 497 22.83 -8.18 -6.30
C ILE A 497 22.82 -7.81 -7.79
N SER A 498 22.38 -6.59 -8.13
CA SER A 498 22.33 -6.13 -9.54
C SER A 498 23.71 -6.02 -10.18
N ARG A 499 24.75 -5.79 -9.39
CA ARG A 499 26.16 -5.75 -9.81
C ARG A 499 26.85 -7.12 -9.74
N GLY A 500 26.13 -8.17 -9.34
CA GLY A 500 26.68 -9.51 -9.14
C GLY A 500 27.55 -9.65 -7.88
N ALA A 501 27.60 -8.66 -7.01
CA ALA A 501 28.27 -8.74 -5.72
C ALA A 501 27.29 -9.31 -4.70
N ILE A 502 27.30 -10.62 -4.46
CA ILE A 502 26.33 -11.25 -3.55
C ILE A 502 26.70 -10.92 -2.09
N PRO A 503 25.87 -10.15 -1.37
CA PRO A 503 26.15 -9.78 0.01
C PRO A 503 25.89 -10.96 0.97
N ALA A 504 26.35 -10.82 2.21
CA ALA A 504 25.95 -11.71 3.29
C ALA A 504 24.44 -11.57 3.58
N LYS A 505 23.84 -12.58 4.22
CA LYS A 505 22.41 -12.53 4.58
C LYS A 505 22.15 -11.41 5.58
N ILE A 506 21.00 -10.77 5.43
CA ILE A 506 20.49 -9.76 6.37
C ILE A 506 20.17 -10.47 7.70
N THR A 507 20.85 -10.08 8.78
CA THR A 507 20.64 -10.64 10.13
C THR A 507 19.78 -9.76 11.02
N ASP A 508 19.61 -8.48 10.65
CA ASP A 508 18.80 -7.51 11.39
C ASP A 508 17.36 -7.99 11.60
N THR A 509 16.77 -7.56 12.71
CA THR A 509 15.39 -7.92 13.06
C THR A 509 14.44 -6.84 12.57
N TYR A 510 13.47 -7.24 11.75
CA TYR A 510 12.39 -6.38 11.27
C TYR A 510 11.03 -7.00 11.62
N ASN A 511 9.97 -6.21 11.57
CA ASN A 511 8.61 -6.65 11.82
C ASN A 511 7.75 -6.51 10.55
N GLY A 512 6.68 -7.31 10.46
CA GLY A 512 5.69 -7.21 9.37
C GLY A 512 6.33 -7.33 7.97
N ASP A 513 5.94 -6.43 7.08
CA ASP A 513 6.35 -6.43 5.66
C ASP A 513 7.86 -6.31 5.47
N PHE A 514 8.56 -5.58 6.34
CA PHE A 514 10.02 -5.47 6.26
C PHE A 514 10.72 -6.79 6.58
N ASN A 515 10.14 -7.62 7.46
CA ASN A 515 10.66 -8.97 7.68
C ASN A 515 10.41 -9.87 6.45
N THR A 516 9.28 -9.68 5.77
CA THR A 516 8.99 -10.36 4.49
C THR A 516 10.02 -9.96 3.42
N ILE A 517 10.31 -8.66 3.26
CA ILE A 517 11.33 -8.16 2.33
C ILE A 517 12.70 -8.75 2.67
N LYS A 518 13.10 -8.74 3.94
CA LYS A 518 14.33 -9.39 4.41
C LYS A 518 14.40 -10.85 3.98
N ASN A 519 13.34 -11.63 4.24
CA ASN A 519 13.31 -13.05 3.92
C ASN A 519 13.37 -13.29 2.41
N ASN A 520 12.67 -12.47 1.62
CA ASN A 520 12.72 -12.55 0.16
C ASN A 520 14.12 -12.24 -0.39
N LEU A 521 14.78 -11.20 0.11
CA LEU A 521 16.17 -10.88 -0.25
C LEU A 521 17.13 -11.99 0.18
N ASN A 522 16.97 -12.53 1.38
CA ASN A 522 17.78 -13.65 1.86
C ASN A 522 17.59 -14.92 1.01
N ASN A 523 16.37 -15.22 0.58
CA ASN A 523 16.10 -16.35 -0.32
C ASN A 523 16.73 -16.11 -1.70
N CYS A 524 16.72 -14.87 -2.19
CA CYS A 524 17.41 -14.49 -3.42
C CYS A 524 18.93 -14.66 -3.30
N ILE A 525 19.51 -14.19 -2.19
CA ILE A 525 20.93 -14.40 -1.86
C ILE A 525 21.26 -15.89 -1.88
N ASP A 526 20.50 -16.72 -1.15
CA ASP A 526 20.73 -18.16 -1.07
C ASP A 526 20.67 -18.80 -2.47
N ALA A 527 19.66 -18.48 -3.28
CA ALA A 527 19.50 -19.04 -4.62
C ALA A 527 20.67 -18.69 -5.54
N ILE A 528 21.10 -17.42 -5.58
CA ILE A 528 22.19 -16.98 -6.44
C ILE A 528 23.53 -17.52 -5.90
N SER A 529 23.78 -17.48 -4.58
CA SER A 529 24.99 -18.03 -3.97
C SER A 529 25.14 -19.53 -4.26
N ASN A 530 24.06 -20.30 -4.13
CA ASN A 530 24.08 -21.73 -4.44
C ASN A 530 24.34 -21.96 -5.93
N MET A 531 23.72 -21.18 -6.83
CA MET A 531 23.95 -21.31 -8.27
C MET A 531 25.40 -20.99 -8.67
N VAL A 532 26.03 -19.99 -8.03
CA VAL A 532 27.46 -19.68 -8.23
C VAL A 532 28.34 -20.85 -7.75
N ALA A 533 28.03 -21.43 -6.59
CA ALA A 533 28.75 -22.59 -6.07
C ALA A 533 28.60 -23.82 -6.99
N GLU A 534 27.39 -24.05 -7.51
CA GLU A 534 27.10 -25.15 -8.42
C GLU A 534 27.81 -24.99 -9.77
N ALA A 535 27.84 -23.76 -10.32
CA ALA A 535 28.61 -23.44 -11.51
C ALA A 535 30.10 -23.71 -11.32
N ALA A 536 30.68 -23.31 -10.18
CA ALA A 536 32.08 -23.60 -9.85
C ALA A 536 32.33 -25.11 -9.68
N ALA A 537 31.38 -25.86 -9.13
CA ALA A 537 31.47 -27.31 -9.00
C ALA A 537 31.45 -28.01 -10.37
N LEU A 538 30.57 -27.58 -11.28
CA LEU A 538 30.51 -28.08 -12.66
C LEU A 538 31.76 -27.70 -13.46
N GLU A 539 32.25 -26.47 -13.33
CA GLU A 539 33.50 -26.02 -13.94
C GLU A 539 34.66 -26.92 -13.51
N LYS A 540 34.82 -27.13 -12.20
CA LYS A 540 35.85 -28.03 -11.66
C LYS A 540 35.70 -29.45 -12.19
N ALA A 541 34.49 -29.99 -12.25
CA ALA A 541 34.24 -31.32 -12.80
C ALA A 541 34.60 -31.41 -14.29
N ALA A 542 34.32 -30.36 -15.07
CA ALA A 542 34.68 -30.29 -16.48
C ALA A 542 36.19 -30.24 -16.68
N ILE A 543 36.93 -29.44 -15.89
CA ILE A 543 38.40 -29.37 -15.93
C ILE A 543 39.02 -30.73 -15.56
N GLU A 544 38.45 -31.43 -14.58
CA GLU A 544 38.89 -32.78 -14.16
C GLU A 544 38.47 -33.89 -15.13
N GLY A 545 37.71 -33.58 -16.20
CA GLY A 545 37.20 -34.57 -17.16
C GLY A 545 36.06 -35.44 -16.60
N ARG A 546 35.49 -35.13 -15.43
CA ARG A 546 34.34 -35.81 -14.83
C ARG A 546 33.02 -35.33 -15.45
N LEU A 547 32.90 -35.53 -16.76
CA LEU A 547 31.81 -35.00 -17.56
C LEU A 547 30.41 -35.51 -17.15
N ALA A 548 30.29 -36.65 -16.46
CA ALA A 548 29.00 -37.15 -15.97
C ALA A 548 28.40 -36.33 -14.81
N THR A 549 29.13 -35.38 -14.24
CA THR A 549 28.65 -34.54 -13.13
C THR A 549 27.52 -33.61 -13.62
N ARG A 550 26.43 -33.52 -12.85
CA ARG A 550 25.26 -32.67 -13.15
C ARG A 550 24.90 -31.85 -11.93
N ALA A 551 24.32 -30.69 -12.19
CA ALA A 551 23.78 -29.83 -11.15
C ALA A 551 22.40 -30.29 -10.70
N ASP A 552 22.09 -30.17 -9.40
CA ASP A 552 20.80 -30.58 -8.85
C ASP A 552 19.72 -29.51 -9.07
N ALA A 553 18.98 -29.64 -10.18
CA ALA A 553 17.90 -28.73 -10.53
C ALA A 553 16.74 -28.69 -9.51
N SER A 554 16.59 -29.73 -8.66
CA SER A 554 15.47 -29.81 -7.71
C SER A 554 15.56 -28.81 -6.56
N GLN A 555 16.75 -28.25 -6.32
CA GLN A 555 17.00 -27.24 -5.28
C GLN A 555 16.53 -25.83 -5.68
N TYR A 556 16.13 -25.64 -6.94
CA TYR A 556 15.76 -24.35 -7.49
C TYR A 556 14.31 -24.32 -7.94
N GLN A 557 13.74 -23.12 -8.05
CA GLN A 557 12.39 -22.89 -8.58
C GLN A 557 12.41 -21.81 -9.67
N GLY A 558 11.34 -21.74 -10.45
CA GLY A 558 11.18 -20.72 -11.49
C GLY A 558 12.31 -20.72 -12.53
N ASP A 559 12.79 -19.54 -12.89
CA ASP A 559 13.82 -19.40 -13.93
C ASP A 559 15.20 -19.87 -13.48
N TYR A 560 15.52 -19.84 -12.18
CA TYR A 560 16.77 -20.44 -11.66
C TYR A 560 16.84 -21.94 -11.97
N ARG A 561 15.72 -22.66 -11.82
CA ARG A 561 15.63 -24.08 -12.19
C ARG A 561 15.84 -24.30 -13.68
N LYS A 562 15.22 -23.47 -14.53
CA LYS A 562 15.40 -23.56 -15.99
C LYS A 562 16.84 -23.36 -16.42
N ILE A 563 17.57 -22.45 -15.75
CA ILE A 563 19.00 -22.24 -16.02
C ILE A 563 19.79 -23.52 -15.74
N VAL A 564 19.58 -24.12 -14.56
CA VAL A 564 20.28 -25.36 -14.17
C VAL A 564 19.93 -26.53 -15.09
N GLU A 565 18.65 -26.72 -15.41
CA GLU A 565 18.20 -27.72 -16.39
C GLU A 565 18.81 -27.47 -17.78
N GLY A 566 18.89 -26.21 -18.22
CA GLY A 566 19.50 -25.82 -19.49
C GLY A 566 21.00 -26.15 -19.56
N VAL A 567 21.75 -25.91 -18.48
CA VAL A 567 23.17 -26.30 -18.38
C VAL A 567 23.32 -27.82 -18.45
N ASN A 568 22.50 -28.57 -17.70
CA ASN A 568 22.52 -30.03 -17.75
C ASN A 568 22.19 -30.58 -19.15
N ASN A 569 21.16 -30.04 -19.81
CA ASN A 569 20.80 -30.42 -21.18
C ASN A 569 21.93 -30.13 -22.18
N THR A 570 22.65 -29.01 -21.99
CA THR A 570 23.82 -28.67 -22.81
C THR A 570 24.94 -29.70 -22.62
N LEU A 571 25.20 -30.10 -21.37
CA LEU A 571 26.18 -31.16 -21.08
C LEU A 571 25.76 -32.49 -21.73
N ASP A 572 24.50 -32.91 -21.62
CA ASP A 572 24.01 -34.15 -22.23
C ASP A 572 24.16 -34.15 -23.77
N ALA A 573 23.84 -33.02 -24.42
CA ALA A 573 23.96 -32.86 -25.86
C ALA A 573 25.42 -32.94 -26.36
N VAL A 574 26.40 -32.63 -25.51
CA VAL A 574 27.83 -32.69 -25.84
C VAL A 574 28.44 -34.05 -25.48
N ILE A 575 28.06 -34.62 -24.33
CA ILE A 575 28.71 -35.81 -23.77
C ILE A 575 28.28 -37.09 -24.49
N GLY A 576 27.00 -37.21 -24.86
CA GLY A 576 26.49 -38.39 -25.58
C GLY A 576 27.31 -38.70 -26.83
N PRO A 577 27.43 -37.77 -27.79
CA PRO A 577 28.22 -37.97 -29.01
C PRO A 577 29.71 -38.23 -28.75
N LEU A 578 30.32 -37.58 -27.75
CA LEU A 578 31.72 -37.79 -27.39
C LEU A 578 31.97 -39.21 -26.85
N ASN A 579 31.06 -39.74 -26.03
CA ASN A 579 31.16 -41.11 -25.53
C ASN A 579 31.08 -42.13 -26.67
N VAL A 580 30.15 -41.94 -27.61
CA VAL A 580 30.03 -42.80 -28.81
C VAL A 580 31.32 -42.71 -29.64
N ALA A 581 31.84 -41.51 -29.88
CA ALA A 581 33.09 -41.35 -30.61
C ALA A 581 34.27 -42.05 -29.90
N ALA A 582 34.38 -41.93 -28.58
CA ALA A 582 35.41 -42.59 -27.79
C ALA A 582 35.32 -44.12 -27.87
N GLU A 583 34.11 -44.69 -27.73
CA GLU A 583 33.87 -46.13 -27.87
C GLU A 583 34.27 -46.63 -29.27
N TYR A 584 33.89 -45.91 -30.31
CA TYR A 584 34.20 -46.27 -31.69
C TYR A 584 35.70 -46.20 -31.99
N VAL A 585 36.38 -45.17 -31.50
CA VAL A 585 37.85 -45.06 -31.63
C VAL A 585 38.54 -46.19 -30.87
N ASP A 586 38.08 -46.54 -29.67
CA ASP A 586 38.60 -47.68 -28.89
C ASP A 586 38.45 -48.99 -29.67
N ASN A 587 37.26 -49.27 -30.20
CA ASN A 587 36.98 -50.45 -31.02
C ASN A 587 37.87 -50.53 -32.28
N ILE A 588 37.98 -49.44 -33.04
CA ILE A 588 38.84 -49.36 -34.24
C ILE A 588 40.32 -49.57 -33.86
N SER A 589 40.78 -48.97 -32.75
CA SER A 589 42.18 -49.10 -32.29
C SER A 589 42.56 -50.54 -31.92
N LYS A 590 41.58 -51.35 -31.50
CA LYS A 590 41.73 -52.78 -31.18
C LYS A 590 41.54 -53.68 -32.40
N GLY A 591 41.22 -53.12 -33.58
CA GLY A 591 40.91 -53.87 -34.80
C GLY A 591 39.52 -54.51 -34.81
N ALA A 592 38.68 -54.24 -33.81
CA ALA A 592 37.29 -54.69 -33.75
C ALA A 592 36.40 -53.67 -34.46
N ILE A 593 36.36 -53.72 -35.80
CA ILE A 593 35.68 -52.69 -36.59
C ILE A 593 34.17 -52.74 -36.39
N PRO A 594 33.55 -51.71 -35.78
CA PRO A 594 32.12 -51.72 -35.49
C PRO A 594 31.29 -51.43 -36.74
N ALA A 595 29.98 -51.65 -36.63
CA ALA A 595 29.03 -51.19 -37.65
C ALA A 595 28.99 -49.66 -37.72
N LYS A 596 28.66 -49.10 -38.89
CA LYS A 596 28.55 -47.65 -39.09
C LYS A 596 27.54 -47.03 -38.12
N ILE A 597 27.86 -45.83 -37.64
CA ILE A 597 26.98 -45.04 -36.79
C ILE A 597 25.79 -44.56 -37.63
N THR A 598 24.57 -44.97 -37.25
CA THR A 598 23.31 -44.59 -37.91
C THR A 598 22.58 -43.46 -37.19
N ASP A 599 22.97 -43.14 -35.97
CA ASP A 599 22.36 -42.07 -35.19
C ASP A 599 22.51 -40.71 -35.87
N THR A 600 21.51 -39.86 -35.64
CA THR A 600 21.48 -38.50 -36.18
C THR A 600 22.11 -37.54 -35.20
N TYR A 601 23.14 -36.84 -35.64
CA TYR A 601 23.81 -35.77 -34.89
C TYR A 601 23.72 -34.47 -35.68
N ASN A 602 23.94 -33.34 -35.00
CA ASN A 602 23.93 -32.01 -35.61
C ASN A 602 25.35 -31.40 -35.60
N GLY A 603 25.62 -30.48 -36.52
CA GLY A 603 26.86 -29.70 -36.57
C GLY A 603 28.12 -30.57 -36.57
N ASP A 604 29.09 -30.20 -35.73
CA ASP A 604 30.41 -30.84 -35.62
C ASP A 604 30.32 -32.32 -35.23
N PHE A 605 29.33 -32.71 -34.42
CA PHE A 605 29.14 -34.12 -34.05
C PHE A 605 28.72 -34.97 -35.26
N ASN A 606 27.98 -34.42 -36.22
CA ASN A 606 27.69 -35.12 -37.47
C ASN A 606 28.95 -35.26 -38.35
N VAL A 607 29.85 -34.28 -38.29
CA VAL A 607 31.16 -34.37 -38.96
C VAL A 607 32.00 -35.48 -38.34
N ILE A 608 32.09 -35.56 -37.01
CA ILE A 608 32.77 -36.65 -36.30
C ILE A 608 32.18 -38.01 -36.70
N LYS A 609 30.85 -38.13 -36.69
CA LYS A 609 30.15 -39.34 -37.14
C LYS A 609 30.57 -39.75 -38.55
N ASN A 610 30.54 -38.81 -39.50
CA ASN A 610 30.91 -39.08 -40.90
C ASN A 610 32.39 -39.46 -41.05
N ASN A 611 33.28 -38.82 -40.29
CA ASN A 611 34.71 -39.16 -40.28
C ASN A 611 34.96 -40.57 -39.74
N LEU A 612 34.31 -40.94 -38.63
CA LEU A 612 34.38 -42.30 -38.08
C LEU A 612 33.79 -43.33 -39.05
N ASN A 613 32.66 -43.03 -39.68
CA ASN A 613 32.08 -43.90 -40.71
C ASN A 613 32.98 -44.08 -41.93
N THR A 614 33.68 -43.02 -42.35
CA THR A 614 34.67 -43.09 -43.43
C THR A 614 35.89 -43.92 -43.02
N CYS A 615 36.32 -43.82 -41.76
CA CYS A 615 37.37 -44.67 -41.21
C CYS A 615 36.96 -46.15 -41.18
N ILE A 616 35.74 -46.45 -40.72
CA ILE A 616 35.15 -47.79 -40.75
C ILE A 616 35.15 -48.35 -42.18
N ASP A 617 34.67 -47.58 -43.16
CA ASP A 617 34.64 -48.01 -44.56
C ASP A 617 36.06 -48.30 -45.10
N ALA A 618 37.02 -47.42 -44.81
CA ALA A 618 38.40 -47.57 -45.27
C ALA A 618 39.09 -48.81 -44.67
N VAL A 619 38.93 -49.05 -43.37
CA VAL A 619 39.52 -50.23 -42.72
C VAL A 619 38.84 -51.52 -43.20
N ASN A 620 37.50 -51.52 -43.34
CA ASN A 620 36.78 -52.68 -43.88
C ASN A 620 37.20 -53.03 -45.31
N ALA A 621 37.41 -52.02 -46.17
CA ALA A 621 37.93 -52.23 -47.52
C ALA A 621 39.32 -52.87 -47.50
N LEU A 622 40.22 -52.41 -46.62
CA LEU A 622 41.57 -52.96 -46.50
C LEU A 622 41.55 -54.41 -45.99
N VAL A 623 40.72 -54.71 -44.99
CA VAL A 623 40.52 -56.08 -44.47
C VAL A 623 39.97 -57.00 -45.56
N ALA A 624 39.01 -56.52 -46.36
CA ALA A 624 38.45 -57.29 -47.46
C ALA A 624 39.52 -57.63 -48.52
N ASP A 625 40.35 -56.66 -48.91
CA ASP A 625 41.43 -56.89 -49.88
C ASP A 625 42.52 -57.80 -49.31
N ALA A 626 42.88 -57.66 -48.03
CA ALA A 626 43.82 -58.55 -47.36
C ALA A 626 43.33 -60.00 -47.33
N ASN A 627 42.05 -60.22 -46.98
CA ASN A 627 41.43 -61.54 -46.99
C ASN A 627 41.34 -62.12 -48.40
N MET A 628 41.00 -61.30 -49.39
CA MET A 628 40.93 -61.71 -50.80
C MET A 628 42.31 -62.14 -51.32
N LEU A 629 43.36 -61.35 -51.05
CA LEU A 629 44.73 -61.68 -51.43
C LEU A 629 45.26 -62.91 -50.69
N SER A 630 44.98 -63.02 -49.39
CA SER A 630 45.36 -64.18 -48.58
C SER A 630 44.72 -65.46 -49.13
N THR A 631 43.42 -65.42 -49.42
CA THR A 631 42.68 -66.54 -50.02
C THR A 631 43.28 -66.90 -51.39
N ALA A 632 43.52 -65.90 -52.25
CA ALA A 632 44.13 -66.13 -53.55
C ALA A 632 45.54 -66.75 -53.46
N ALA A 633 46.35 -66.35 -52.47
CA ALA A 633 47.67 -66.91 -52.23
C ALA A 633 47.60 -68.39 -51.78
N VAL A 634 46.69 -68.71 -50.85
CA VAL A 634 46.46 -70.09 -50.38
C VAL A 634 45.99 -71.00 -51.52
N GLU A 635 45.16 -70.48 -52.42
CA GLU A 635 44.67 -71.19 -53.61
C GLU A 635 45.70 -71.26 -54.75
N GLY A 636 46.90 -70.68 -54.59
CA GLY A 636 47.95 -70.64 -55.62
C GLY A 636 47.68 -69.66 -56.77
N ARG A 637 46.62 -68.83 -56.69
CA ARG A 637 46.29 -67.79 -57.68
C ARG A 637 47.09 -66.51 -57.45
N LEU A 638 48.42 -66.64 -57.49
CA LEU A 638 49.34 -65.55 -57.15
C LEU A 638 49.18 -64.31 -58.06
N ALA A 639 48.62 -64.43 -59.27
CA ALA A 639 48.38 -63.30 -60.17
C ALA A 639 47.27 -62.33 -59.69
N THR A 640 46.52 -62.68 -58.64
CA THR A 640 45.46 -61.83 -58.09
C THR A 640 46.04 -60.57 -57.45
N ARG A 641 45.43 -59.40 -57.71
CA ARG A 641 45.85 -58.11 -57.16
C ARG A 641 44.69 -57.40 -56.50
N ALA A 642 44.97 -56.66 -55.43
CA ALA A 642 44.01 -55.74 -54.84
C ALA A 642 44.00 -54.42 -55.65
N ASP A 643 42.83 -53.79 -55.74
CA ASP A 643 42.66 -52.56 -56.50
C ASP A 643 43.06 -51.36 -55.64
N ALA A 644 44.29 -50.89 -55.84
CA ALA A 644 44.86 -49.75 -55.11
C ALA A 644 44.03 -48.46 -55.27
N THR A 645 43.23 -48.32 -56.34
CA THR A 645 42.45 -47.10 -56.59
C THR A 645 41.25 -46.95 -55.63
N LYS A 646 40.84 -48.03 -54.96
CA LYS A 646 39.80 -48.01 -53.92
C LYS A 646 40.27 -47.44 -52.59
N HIS A 647 41.58 -47.25 -52.43
CA HIS A 647 42.21 -46.81 -51.19
C HIS A 647 42.83 -45.41 -51.34
N GLN A 648 43.02 -44.73 -50.21
CA GLN A 648 43.64 -43.41 -50.16
C GLN A 648 44.77 -43.40 -49.10
N GLY A 649 45.67 -42.41 -49.20
CA GLY A 649 46.74 -42.22 -48.22
C GLY A 649 47.64 -43.45 -48.04
N ASP A 650 47.99 -43.76 -46.79
CA ASP A 650 48.87 -44.89 -46.48
C ASP A 650 48.21 -46.25 -46.71
N PHE A 651 46.88 -46.36 -46.64
CA PHE A 651 46.18 -47.59 -47.01
C PHE A 651 46.41 -47.95 -48.49
N ARG A 652 46.44 -46.95 -49.38
CA ARG A 652 46.80 -47.16 -50.78
C ARG A 652 48.24 -47.64 -50.94
N LYS A 653 49.19 -47.01 -50.23
CA LYS A 653 50.60 -47.42 -50.26
C LYS A 653 50.79 -48.85 -49.76
N ILE A 654 50.04 -49.27 -48.74
CA ILE A 654 50.04 -50.66 -48.25
C ILE A 654 49.61 -51.60 -49.37
N VAL A 655 48.48 -51.33 -50.03
CA VAL A 655 47.98 -52.17 -51.13
C VAL A 655 48.94 -52.21 -52.33
N GLU A 656 49.50 -51.07 -52.74
CA GLU A 656 50.52 -50.99 -53.79
C GLU A 656 51.80 -51.75 -53.43
N GLY A 657 52.22 -51.68 -52.16
CA GLY A 657 53.37 -52.42 -51.63
C GLY A 657 53.15 -53.93 -51.61
N VAL A 658 51.96 -54.40 -51.21
CA VAL A 658 51.61 -55.82 -51.27
C VAL A 658 51.56 -56.31 -52.72
N ASN A 659 50.94 -55.56 -53.62
CA ASN A 659 50.91 -55.89 -55.05
C ASN A 659 52.34 -55.98 -55.64
N SER A 660 53.20 -55.01 -55.31
CA SER A 660 54.60 -54.98 -55.75
C SER A 660 55.40 -56.17 -55.20
N THR A 661 55.11 -56.59 -53.96
CA THR A 661 55.70 -57.80 -53.37
C THR A 661 55.29 -59.05 -54.15
N LEU A 662 54.01 -59.16 -54.51
CA LEU A 662 53.52 -60.27 -55.34
C LEU A 662 54.17 -60.26 -56.74
N ASP A 663 54.34 -59.10 -57.37
CA ASP A 663 55.01 -58.98 -58.67
C ASP A 663 56.47 -59.44 -58.60
N ALA A 664 57.18 -59.07 -57.54
CA ALA A 664 58.58 -59.47 -57.31
C ALA A 664 58.75 -60.98 -57.07
N VAL A 665 57.72 -61.67 -56.60
CA VAL A 665 57.74 -63.12 -56.29
C VAL A 665 57.31 -63.97 -57.49
N ILE A 666 56.31 -63.53 -58.26
CA ILE A 666 55.74 -64.34 -59.36
C ILE A 666 56.70 -64.50 -60.52
N GLY A 667 57.40 -63.44 -60.91
CA GLY A 667 58.33 -63.47 -62.05
C GLY A 667 59.36 -64.61 -61.93
N PRO A 668 60.18 -64.63 -60.86
CA PRO A 668 61.17 -65.68 -60.64
C PRO A 668 60.56 -67.09 -60.51
N LEU A 669 59.39 -67.24 -59.88
CA LEU A 669 58.72 -68.54 -59.74
C LEU A 669 58.26 -69.09 -61.10
N ASN A 670 57.72 -68.24 -61.98
CA ASN A 670 57.32 -68.65 -63.32
C ASN A 670 58.53 -69.12 -64.14
N VAL A 671 59.65 -68.38 -64.07
CA VAL A 671 60.89 -68.79 -64.72
C VAL A 671 61.40 -70.12 -64.15
N ALA A 672 61.41 -70.29 -62.83
CA ALA A 672 61.79 -71.56 -62.23
C ALA A 672 60.89 -72.72 -62.68
N ALA A 673 59.57 -72.50 -62.73
CA ALA A 673 58.61 -73.50 -63.19
C ALA A 673 58.82 -73.88 -64.67
N GLU A 674 59.04 -72.89 -65.55
CA GLU A 674 59.35 -73.11 -66.96
C GLU A 674 60.64 -73.92 -67.15
N TYR A 675 61.69 -73.59 -66.40
CA TYR A 675 62.97 -74.29 -66.48
C TYR A 675 62.87 -75.73 -65.97
N VAL A 676 62.13 -75.95 -64.87
CA VAL A 676 61.86 -77.32 -64.38
C VAL A 676 61.04 -78.12 -65.39
N ASP A 677 60.03 -77.52 -66.03
CA ASP A 677 59.25 -78.19 -67.09
C ASP A 677 60.15 -78.56 -68.29
N ASN A 678 60.99 -77.65 -68.77
CA ASN A 678 61.96 -77.92 -69.84
C ASN A 678 62.91 -79.09 -69.50
N ILE A 679 63.52 -79.05 -68.31
CA ILE A 679 64.41 -80.11 -67.81
C ILE A 679 63.65 -81.45 -67.72
N SER A 680 62.40 -81.45 -67.23
CA SER A 680 61.59 -82.67 -67.08
C SER A 680 61.25 -83.35 -68.41
N ARG A 681 61.21 -82.58 -69.50
CA ARG A 681 60.98 -83.07 -70.87
C ARG A 681 62.27 -83.47 -71.60
N GLY A 682 63.42 -83.37 -70.95
CA GLY A 682 64.72 -83.66 -71.56
C GLY A 682 65.22 -82.58 -72.53
N ALA A 683 64.56 -81.41 -72.58
CA ALA A 683 65.01 -80.27 -73.37
C ALA A 683 65.91 -79.41 -72.49
N ILE A 684 67.22 -79.41 -72.76
CA ILE A 684 68.20 -78.63 -71.98
C ILE A 684 68.07 -77.15 -72.38
N PRO A 685 67.53 -76.26 -71.52
CA PRO A 685 67.36 -74.85 -71.85
C PRO A 685 68.70 -74.10 -71.78
N ALA A 686 68.76 -72.90 -72.35
CA ALA A 686 69.89 -72.00 -72.17
C ALA A 686 70.04 -71.61 -70.68
N LYS A 687 71.25 -71.22 -70.25
CA LYS A 687 71.48 -70.79 -68.86
C LYS A 687 70.71 -69.50 -68.56
N ILE A 688 70.14 -69.41 -67.37
CA ILE A 688 69.44 -68.22 -66.87
C ILE A 688 70.43 -67.05 -66.77
N THR A 689 70.22 -65.99 -67.57
CA THR A 689 71.06 -64.78 -67.53
C THR A 689 70.51 -63.67 -66.63
N ASP A 690 69.22 -63.72 -66.32
CA ASP A 690 68.53 -62.68 -65.54
C ASP A 690 69.11 -62.54 -64.13
N HIS A 691 69.05 -61.32 -63.60
CA HIS A 691 69.51 -61.02 -62.26
C HIS A 691 68.38 -61.19 -61.24
N TYR A 692 68.64 -62.02 -60.23
CA TYR A 692 67.73 -62.21 -59.09
C TYR A 692 68.50 -61.93 -57.79
N ASN A 693 67.76 -61.61 -56.74
CA ASN A 693 68.30 -61.36 -55.40
C ASN A 693 67.90 -62.47 -54.42
N GLY A 694 68.69 -62.66 -53.36
CA GLY A 694 68.36 -63.57 -52.25
C GLY A 694 68.05 -65.00 -52.70
N ASP A 695 66.95 -65.55 -52.18
CA ASP A 695 66.53 -66.94 -52.43
C ASP A 695 66.26 -67.24 -53.90
N PHE A 696 65.76 -66.26 -54.67
CA PHE A 696 65.55 -66.45 -56.11
C PHE A 696 66.87 -66.58 -56.89
N ASN A 697 67.94 -65.92 -56.43
CA ASN A 697 69.27 -66.13 -57.00
C ASN A 697 69.79 -67.53 -56.66
N THR A 698 69.49 -68.04 -55.46
CA THR A 698 69.81 -69.42 -55.07
C THR A 698 69.07 -70.42 -55.96
N ILE A 699 67.77 -70.23 -56.20
CA ILE A 699 66.98 -71.08 -57.12
C ILE A 699 67.58 -71.05 -58.53
N LYS A 700 67.90 -69.86 -59.05
CA LYS A 700 68.60 -69.70 -60.33
C LYS A 700 69.88 -70.54 -60.38
N ASN A 701 70.76 -70.40 -59.38
CA ASN A 701 72.04 -71.12 -59.35
C ASN A 701 71.84 -72.64 -59.25
N ASN A 702 70.85 -73.10 -58.47
CA ASN A 702 70.50 -74.51 -58.39
C ASN A 702 70.00 -75.06 -59.73
N LEU A 703 69.17 -74.31 -60.46
CA LEU A 703 68.73 -74.68 -61.81
C LEU A 703 69.90 -74.70 -62.80
N ILE A 704 70.81 -73.73 -62.74
CA ILE A 704 72.04 -73.73 -63.57
C ILE A 704 72.90 -74.96 -63.27
N ASN A 705 73.11 -75.30 -62.00
CA ASN A 705 73.86 -76.49 -61.61
C ASN A 705 73.19 -77.78 -62.11
N CYS A 706 71.86 -77.84 -62.08
CA CYS A 706 71.09 -78.96 -62.63
C CYS A 706 71.26 -79.08 -64.14
N ILE A 707 71.15 -77.96 -64.87
CA ILE A 707 71.40 -77.88 -66.32
C ILE A 707 72.81 -78.35 -66.66
N ASP A 708 73.82 -77.88 -65.91
CA ASP A 708 75.21 -78.24 -66.13
C ASP A 708 75.45 -79.74 -65.92
N ALA A 709 74.90 -80.31 -64.84
CA ALA A 709 75.01 -81.74 -64.57
C ALA A 709 74.37 -82.61 -65.67
N ILE A 710 73.14 -82.28 -66.08
CA ILE A 710 72.42 -83.03 -67.13
C ILE A 710 73.12 -82.85 -68.49
N SER A 711 73.52 -81.62 -68.84
CA SER A 711 74.23 -81.35 -70.09
C SER A 711 75.56 -82.09 -70.19
N SER A 712 76.28 -82.23 -69.08
CA SER A 712 77.54 -82.98 -69.03
C SER A 712 77.28 -84.48 -69.20
N MET A 713 76.28 -85.03 -68.52
CA MET A 713 75.88 -86.44 -68.68
C MET A 713 75.47 -86.77 -70.11
N VAL A 714 74.68 -85.91 -70.76
CA VAL A 714 74.26 -86.11 -72.16
C VAL A 714 75.47 -86.08 -73.09
N ALA A 715 76.40 -85.13 -72.89
CA ALA A 715 77.63 -85.07 -73.68
C ALA A 715 78.48 -86.34 -73.51
N GLU A 716 78.52 -86.89 -72.29
CA GLU A 716 79.32 -88.08 -71.98
C GLU A 716 78.68 -89.37 -72.49
N ALA A 717 77.34 -89.46 -72.46
CA ALA A 717 76.61 -90.54 -73.11
C ALA A 717 76.86 -90.55 -74.62
N VAL A 718 76.81 -89.38 -75.28
CA VAL A 718 77.14 -89.23 -76.71
C VAL A 718 78.60 -89.59 -77.00
N ALA A 719 79.54 -89.22 -76.12
CA ALA A 719 80.95 -89.57 -76.26
C ALA A 719 81.18 -91.09 -76.15
N LEU A 720 80.50 -91.76 -75.21
CA LEU A 720 80.54 -93.21 -75.07
C LEU A 720 79.88 -93.93 -76.24
N GLU A 721 78.73 -93.45 -76.72
CA GLU A 721 78.06 -93.95 -77.93
C GLU A 721 79.01 -93.91 -79.12
N LYS A 722 79.65 -92.75 -79.36
CA LYS A 722 80.63 -92.58 -80.43
C LYS A 722 81.82 -93.53 -80.29
N ALA A 723 82.34 -93.70 -79.07
CA ALA A 723 83.42 -94.66 -78.81
C ALA A 723 82.99 -96.11 -79.10
N ALA A 724 81.75 -96.48 -78.79
CA ALA A 724 81.20 -97.81 -79.09
C ALA A 724 81.04 -98.04 -80.60
N ILE A 725 80.51 -97.06 -81.35
CA ILE A 725 80.38 -97.11 -82.81
C ILE A 725 81.76 -97.25 -83.49
N GLU A 726 82.78 -96.55 -82.98
CA GLU A 726 84.16 -96.62 -83.49
C GLU A 726 84.91 -97.89 -83.07
N GLY A 727 84.28 -98.81 -82.32
CA GLY A 727 84.90 -100.05 -81.83
C GLY A 727 85.90 -99.83 -80.68
N ARG A 728 86.01 -98.63 -80.12
CA ARG A 728 86.90 -98.26 -78.99
C ARG A 728 86.26 -98.61 -77.64
N LEU A 729 85.91 -99.88 -77.47
CA LEU A 729 85.15 -100.37 -76.33
C LEU A 729 85.85 -100.18 -74.97
N ALA A 730 87.16 -99.93 -74.93
CA ALA A 730 87.88 -99.62 -73.68
C ALA A 730 87.57 -98.23 -73.08
N THR A 731 86.85 -97.36 -73.79
CA THR A 731 86.54 -96.00 -73.30
C THR A 731 85.51 -96.07 -72.17
N ARG A 732 85.72 -95.29 -71.11
CA ARG A 732 84.84 -95.18 -69.93
C ARG A 732 84.52 -93.72 -69.67
N ALA A 733 83.33 -93.46 -69.13
CA ALA A 733 82.95 -92.16 -68.63
C ALA A 733 83.61 -91.91 -67.25
N ASP A 734 83.91 -90.67 -66.93
CA ASP A 734 84.49 -90.28 -65.65
C ASP A 734 83.39 -90.08 -64.59
N ALA A 735 83.03 -91.17 -63.92
CA ALA A 735 82.02 -91.14 -62.86
C ALA A 735 82.40 -90.23 -61.66
N SER A 736 83.66 -89.78 -61.54
CA SER A 736 84.08 -88.90 -60.44
C SER A 736 83.56 -87.46 -60.57
N GLN A 737 83.15 -87.05 -61.77
CA GLN A 737 82.64 -85.69 -62.05
C GLN A 737 81.19 -85.48 -61.62
N TYR A 738 80.49 -86.54 -61.21
CA TYR A 738 79.08 -86.50 -60.84
C TYR A 738 78.88 -86.84 -59.36
N GLN A 739 77.74 -86.43 -58.80
CA GLN A 739 77.32 -86.78 -57.45
C GLN A 739 75.92 -87.41 -57.46
N GLY A 740 75.54 -88.08 -56.36
CA GLY A 740 74.21 -88.68 -56.20
C GLY A 740 73.86 -89.72 -57.27
N ASP A 741 72.61 -89.72 -57.73
CA ASP A 741 72.10 -90.69 -58.70
C ASP A 741 72.69 -90.48 -60.11
N TYR A 742 73.08 -89.25 -60.46
CA TYR A 742 73.82 -88.98 -61.70
C TYR A 742 75.12 -89.79 -61.77
N ARG A 743 75.88 -89.85 -60.66
CA ARG A 743 77.06 -90.72 -60.57
C ARG A 743 76.73 -92.19 -60.72
N LYS A 744 75.64 -92.65 -60.10
CA LYS A 744 75.20 -94.06 -60.22
C LYS A 744 74.86 -94.42 -61.67
N ILE A 745 74.22 -93.52 -62.42
CA ILE A 745 73.90 -93.73 -63.84
C ILE A 745 75.19 -93.90 -64.64
N VAL A 746 76.14 -92.96 -64.51
CA VAL A 746 77.42 -92.99 -65.23
C VAL A 746 78.24 -94.24 -64.86
N GLN A 747 78.31 -94.58 -63.57
CA GLN A 747 78.95 -95.81 -63.10
C GLN A 747 78.23 -97.07 -63.63
N GLY A 748 76.89 -97.06 -63.69
CA GLY A 748 76.09 -98.16 -64.22
C GLY A 748 76.36 -98.42 -65.69
N VAL A 749 76.52 -97.36 -66.51
CA VAL A 749 76.93 -97.48 -67.91
C VAL A 749 78.33 -98.10 -68.02
N ASN A 750 79.29 -97.63 -67.20
CA ASN A 750 80.64 -98.22 -67.16
C ASN A 750 80.61 -99.71 -66.76
N ASN A 751 79.85 -100.08 -65.73
CA ASN A 751 79.71 -101.48 -65.29
C ASN A 751 79.04 -102.34 -66.38
N THR A 752 78.09 -101.78 -67.13
CA THR A 752 77.45 -102.48 -68.26
C THR A 752 78.46 -102.73 -69.38
N LEU A 753 79.30 -101.74 -69.71
CA LEU A 753 80.40 -101.92 -70.64
C LEU A 753 81.36 -103.01 -70.17
N ASP A 754 81.75 -103.03 -68.89
CA ASP A 754 82.64 -104.06 -68.33
C ASP A 754 82.03 -105.47 -68.44
N ALA A 755 80.73 -105.62 -68.15
CA ALA A 755 80.02 -106.88 -68.23
C ALA A 755 79.90 -107.44 -69.66
N VAL A 756 79.91 -106.56 -70.68
CA VAL A 756 79.79 -106.93 -72.10
C VAL A 756 81.16 -107.18 -72.74
N ILE A 757 82.16 -106.38 -72.40
CA ILE A 757 83.48 -106.40 -73.04
C ILE A 757 84.30 -107.62 -72.61
N GLY A 758 84.25 -108.01 -71.34
CA GLY A 758 84.98 -109.18 -70.84
C GLY A 758 84.69 -110.45 -71.65
N PRO A 759 83.43 -110.89 -71.73
CA PRO A 759 83.04 -112.07 -72.52
C PRO A 759 83.32 -111.94 -74.02
N LEU A 760 83.15 -110.75 -74.62
CA LEU A 760 83.46 -110.50 -76.03
C LEU A 760 84.94 -110.67 -76.34
N ASN A 761 85.83 -110.20 -75.46
CA ASN A 761 87.27 -110.38 -75.62
C ASN A 761 87.66 -111.85 -75.55
N VAL A 762 87.07 -112.61 -74.63
CA VAL A 762 87.29 -114.07 -74.54
C VAL A 762 86.77 -114.76 -75.80
N ALA A 763 85.56 -114.43 -76.27
CA ALA A 763 85.03 -114.98 -77.50
C ALA A 763 85.92 -114.65 -78.72
N ALA A 764 86.40 -113.41 -78.83
CA ALA A 764 87.30 -112.97 -79.89
C ALA A 764 88.64 -113.73 -79.86
N GLU A 765 89.23 -113.94 -78.67
CA GLU A 765 90.45 -114.72 -78.49
C GLU A 765 90.25 -116.19 -78.92
N TYR A 766 89.13 -116.80 -78.54
CA TYR A 766 88.83 -118.18 -78.93
C TYR A 766 88.55 -118.32 -80.43
N VAL A 767 87.82 -117.37 -81.04
CA VAL A 767 87.64 -117.32 -82.50
C VAL A 767 88.97 -117.16 -83.21
N ASP A 768 89.86 -116.29 -82.72
CA ASP A 768 91.20 -116.09 -83.28
C ASP A 768 92.04 -117.38 -83.19
N ASN A 769 92.02 -118.05 -82.04
CA ASN A 769 92.71 -119.33 -81.85
C ASN A 769 92.19 -120.44 -82.78
N ILE A 770 90.87 -120.60 -82.90
CA ILE A 770 90.24 -121.56 -83.84
C ILE A 770 90.60 -121.21 -85.29
N SER A 771 90.59 -119.92 -85.66
CA SER A 771 90.90 -119.48 -87.03
C SER A 771 92.34 -119.79 -87.46
N LYS A 772 93.25 -119.91 -86.50
CA LYS A 772 94.67 -120.26 -86.70
C LYS A 772 94.93 -121.77 -86.68
N GLY A 773 93.88 -122.60 -86.59
CA GLY A 773 93.98 -124.06 -86.64
C GLY A 773 94.38 -124.72 -85.33
N ALA A 774 94.37 -123.98 -84.21
CA ALA A 774 94.55 -124.56 -82.88
C ALA A 774 93.19 -125.04 -82.34
N ILE A 775 93.16 -126.18 -81.66
CA ILE A 775 91.97 -126.66 -80.94
C ILE A 775 92.13 -126.27 -79.46
N PRO A 776 91.57 -125.12 -79.01
CA PRO A 776 91.64 -124.71 -77.62
C PRO A 776 90.79 -125.62 -76.74
N ALA A 777 91.11 -125.67 -75.44
CA ALA A 777 90.28 -126.39 -74.47
C ALA A 777 88.86 -125.78 -74.41
N LYS A 778 87.86 -126.58 -74.04
CA LYS A 778 86.50 -126.04 -73.84
C LYS A 778 86.51 -124.90 -72.83
N ILE A 779 85.76 -123.86 -73.14
CA ILE A 779 85.51 -122.76 -72.22
C ILE A 779 84.74 -123.33 -71.02
N THR A 780 85.36 -123.30 -69.84
CA THR A 780 84.77 -123.79 -68.57
C THR A 780 84.16 -122.68 -67.74
N ASP A 781 84.49 -121.42 -68.03
CA ASP A 781 83.92 -120.26 -67.34
C ASP A 781 82.39 -120.22 -67.45
N THR A 782 81.79 -119.67 -66.41
CA THR A 782 80.33 -119.54 -66.31
C THR A 782 79.93 -118.19 -66.89
N TYR A 783 79.30 -118.21 -68.07
CA TYR A 783 78.66 -117.05 -68.66
C TYR A 783 77.13 -117.19 -68.55
N ASN A 784 76.42 -116.06 -68.58
CA ASN A 784 74.96 -116.00 -68.50
C ASN A 784 74.38 -115.40 -69.79
N GLY A 785 73.14 -115.75 -70.12
CA GLY A 785 72.42 -115.20 -71.28
C GLY A 785 73.11 -115.48 -72.62
N ASP A 786 73.13 -114.48 -73.50
CA ASP A 786 73.70 -114.59 -74.85
C ASP A 786 75.18 -114.97 -74.85
N PHE A 787 75.95 -114.54 -73.86
CA PHE A 787 77.35 -114.94 -73.73
C PHE A 787 77.51 -116.43 -73.41
N ASN A 788 76.56 -117.05 -72.72
CA ASN A 788 76.57 -118.51 -72.54
C ASN A 788 76.25 -119.24 -73.84
N VAL A 789 75.39 -118.66 -74.68
CA VAL A 789 75.10 -119.20 -76.02
C VAL A 789 76.34 -119.07 -76.90
N ILE A 790 77.02 -117.92 -76.92
CA ILE A 790 78.29 -117.73 -77.63
C ILE A 790 79.33 -118.74 -77.15
N LYS A 791 79.50 -118.88 -75.83
CA LYS A 791 80.36 -119.90 -75.23
C LYS A 791 80.00 -121.32 -75.68
N ASN A 792 78.72 -121.70 -75.64
CA ASN A 792 78.28 -123.04 -76.06
C ASN A 792 78.48 -123.27 -77.56
N ASN A 793 78.22 -122.27 -78.39
CA ASN A 793 78.47 -122.33 -79.83
C ASN A 793 79.97 -122.46 -80.11
N LEU A 794 80.84 -121.71 -79.40
CA LEU A 794 82.29 -121.85 -79.50
C LEU A 794 82.75 -123.23 -79.02
N ASN A 795 82.21 -123.75 -77.92
CA ASN A 795 82.48 -125.12 -77.46
C ASN A 795 81.99 -126.18 -78.46
N THR A 796 80.86 -125.94 -79.14
CA THR A 796 80.36 -126.83 -80.19
C THR A 796 81.26 -126.77 -81.43
N CYS A 797 81.77 -125.60 -81.79
CA CYS A 797 82.80 -125.46 -82.83
C CYS A 797 84.09 -126.20 -82.44
N ILE A 798 84.51 -126.13 -81.17
CA ILE A 798 85.66 -126.88 -80.65
C ILE A 798 85.41 -128.40 -80.73
N ASP A 799 84.17 -128.87 -80.51
CA ASP A 799 83.82 -130.29 -80.65
C ASP A 799 83.72 -130.76 -82.11
N ALA A 800 83.50 -129.85 -83.06
CA ALA A 800 83.27 -130.16 -84.48
C ALA A 800 84.56 -130.15 -85.33
N VAL A 801 85.69 -129.73 -84.77
CA VAL A 801 87.03 -129.63 -85.38
C VAL A 801 88.00 -130.50 -84.60
#